data_AF-V9E2H8-F1
#
_entry.id   AF-V9E2H8-F1
#
_cell.length_a   1.000
_cell.length_b   1.000
_cell.length_c   1.000
_cell.angle_alpha   90.00
_cell.angle_beta   90.00
_cell.angle_gamma   90.00
#
_symmetry.space_group_name_H-M   'P 1'
#
loop_
_entity.id
_entity.type
_entity.pdbx_description
1 polymer ?
#
loop_
_entity_poly.entity_id
_entity_poly.type
_entity_poly.pdbx_seq_one_letter_code
_entity_poly.pdbx_strand_id
1 'polypeptide(L)'
;MSDTTQLADAYLLQSALKTDPPIDVSKGKSVAYVVDGNQGSYNSGLITIDATSQLTGSRGFGSLKDAYITLPYVVTAKSTGSTDIAENINRFACALKCNVANVVDSLTVELNGKRVITETEFKGFWNNLRAMTELSQDEVFKHGADMHLYPDPWYLINFSGAAGPTGDGYSNNQLEKGGKLDSTISQAQEPIQFNNGFFHRLLLAPPIIDSTEATGANSWASMGTTATKQICQQNGKGCFREYSYSNITAASGSTQDAKKGGQWFYMLKLRLVDLHPIFKELDLLANPQLKLRLRIDAGTVEISGTSTSMRLESTTMTSGQTCPIMIASAASGNANEGLLQASAKLSFSFGPVGNAFTPTSQIGEYFPYTTSRLYIPFYHLKNSTSIIQKPVKTIRYHDCFAQMFTKVAGISPTTPGSQLNAPFALQVSGYKKNVKYVALIPFAETSAGHFEIAHGTPQYQSPFDSAPWTCMPGASIRNFQVQLGNDNVFASSQEYDYETFCDEFSKLGAINGDLSSEVSNGLVDSMQWSMAQRILVADCSRLSQKDVPQAIQISGINGSATGMNLLVLVVYERELEIDRLTGEHKAKTIQEVYASDPGYCRWLSNQKGLVDSASDIGKFLSDTFGKSDGSFLMTWGKYKYKTIKQIEAIDPNYLDWISRNEFVKTKCPKLKVEVDELLKK
;
A
#
# COMPACT_ATOMS: atom_id res chain seq x y z
N MET A 1 -18.72 -37.14 -9.38
CA MET A 1 -18.04 -36.08 -10.16
C MET A 1 -17.46 -35.13 -9.14
N SER A 2 -16.17 -35.24 -8.88
CA SER A 2 -15.45 -34.39 -7.94
C SER A 2 -14.89 -33.20 -8.70
N ASP A 3 -15.66 -32.13 -8.79
CA ASP A 3 -15.14 -30.82 -9.21
C ASP A 3 -14.40 -30.20 -8.01
N THR A 4 -13.25 -30.77 -7.69
CA THR A 4 -12.29 -30.15 -6.78
C THR A 4 -11.57 -29.04 -7.56
N THR A 5 -11.77 -27.80 -7.12
CA THR A 5 -11.17 -26.59 -7.69
C THR A 5 -9.64 -26.70 -7.71
N GLN A 6 -9.03 -26.56 -8.90
CA GLN A 6 -7.58 -26.74 -9.11
C GLN A 6 -6.70 -25.75 -8.34
N LEU A 7 -7.24 -24.63 -7.83
CA LEU A 7 -6.47 -23.62 -7.10
C LEU A 7 -5.85 -24.15 -5.80
N ALA A 8 -6.63 -24.88 -4.98
CA ALA A 8 -6.16 -25.41 -3.70
C ALA A 8 -5.21 -26.60 -3.88
N ASP A 9 -5.56 -27.53 -4.77
CA ASP A 9 -4.74 -28.72 -5.06
C ASP A 9 -3.42 -28.36 -5.73
N ALA A 10 -3.42 -27.38 -6.65
CA ALA A 10 -2.18 -26.88 -7.25
C ALA A 10 -1.31 -26.15 -6.22
N TYR A 11 -1.91 -25.38 -5.30
CA TYR A 11 -1.17 -24.73 -4.22
C TYR A 11 -0.55 -25.75 -3.25
N LEU A 12 -1.32 -26.76 -2.82
CA LEU A 12 -0.84 -27.83 -1.94
C LEU A 12 0.26 -28.66 -2.60
N LEU A 13 0.08 -29.05 -3.86
CA LEU A 13 1.09 -29.76 -4.64
C LEU A 13 2.36 -28.92 -4.77
N GLN A 14 2.23 -27.63 -5.11
CA GLN A 14 3.37 -26.75 -5.26
C GLN A 14 4.08 -26.46 -3.92
N SER A 15 3.33 -26.36 -2.82
CA SER A 15 3.87 -26.21 -1.46
C SER A 15 4.60 -27.47 -1.00
N ALA A 16 4.04 -28.66 -1.24
CA ALA A 16 4.68 -29.94 -0.92
C ALA A 16 5.95 -30.19 -1.75
N LEU A 17 6.03 -29.65 -2.97
CA LEU A 17 7.22 -29.70 -3.81
C LEU A 17 8.32 -28.70 -3.40
N LYS A 18 8.01 -27.68 -2.58
CA LYS A 18 8.99 -26.73 -2.03
C LYS A 18 9.77 -27.39 -0.89
N THR A 19 10.74 -28.23 -1.23
CA THR A 19 11.75 -28.76 -0.27
C THR A 19 12.85 -27.73 0.00
N ASP A 20 12.49 -26.58 0.54
CA ASP A 20 13.49 -25.62 1.02
C ASP A 20 13.87 -25.97 2.46
N PRO A 21 15.18 -26.18 2.77
CA PRO A 21 15.60 -26.42 4.14
C PRO A 21 15.29 -25.19 5.01
N PRO A 22 14.92 -25.38 6.29
CA PRO A 22 14.66 -24.26 7.19
C PRO A 22 15.88 -23.34 7.29
N ILE A 23 15.63 -22.03 7.27
CA ILE A 23 16.66 -20.98 7.36
C ILE A 23 17.28 -21.01 8.77
N ASP A 24 18.47 -21.61 8.92
CA ASP A 24 19.24 -21.58 10.18
C ASP A 24 20.16 -20.34 10.22
N VAL A 25 19.92 -19.44 11.17
CA VAL A 25 20.61 -18.14 11.31
C VAL A 25 21.80 -18.31 12.26
N SER A 26 23.02 -17.97 11.82
CA SER A 26 24.24 -18.17 12.60
C SER A 26 24.63 -17.04 13.54
N LYS A 27 24.42 -15.78 13.15
CA LYS A 27 25.04 -14.61 13.81
C LYS A 27 24.12 -13.41 14.04
N GLY A 28 22.85 -13.51 13.68
CA GLY A 28 21.83 -12.48 13.94
C GLY A 28 21.28 -11.80 12.69
N LYS A 29 20.43 -10.79 12.93
CA LYS A 29 19.68 -9.98 11.96
C LYS A 29 20.17 -8.54 12.01
N SER A 30 20.50 -7.96 10.86
CA SER A 30 20.76 -6.51 10.72
C SER A 30 19.72 -5.90 9.80
N VAL A 31 19.33 -4.63 10.00
CA VAL A 31 18.39 -3.94 9.11
C VAL A 31 19.11 -2.80 8.41
N ALA A 32 19.11 -2.83 7.08
CA ALA A 32 19.55 -1.71 6.26
C ALA A 32 18.32 -0.89 5.82
N TYR A 33 18.49 0.41 5.63
CA TYR A 33 17.45 1.25 5.06
C TYR A 33 17.93 1.96 3.79
N VAL A 34 17.00 2.16 2.87
CA VAL A 34 17.19 2.87 1.59
C VAL A 34 16.28 4.07 1.61
N VAL A 35 16.85 5.26 1.40
CA VAL A 35 16.10 6.52 1.31
C VAL A 35 15.61 6.68 -0.13
N ASP A 36 14.38 7.16 -0.30
CA ASP A 36 13.83 7.44 -1.62
C ASP A 36 14.63 8.52 -2.38
N GLY A 37 14.52 8.50 -3.71
CA GLY A 37 15.21 9.43 -4.60
C GLY A 37 14.57 10.83 -4.67
N ASN A 38 13.37 11.01 -4.13
CA ASN A 38 12.66 12.29 -4.11
C ASN A 38 13.09 13.21 -2.96
N GLN A 39 13.78 12.66 -1.94
CA GLN A 39 14.39 13.42 -0.84
C GLN A 39 13.41 14.37 -0.12
N GLY A 40 12.16 13.92 0.10
CA GLY A 40 11.14 14.69 0.81
C GLY A 40 10.25 15.56 -0.08
N SER A 41 10.43 15.54 -1.41
CA SER A 41 9.61 16.30 -2.37
C SER A 41 8.71 15.38 -3.20
N TYR A 42 7.44 15.26 -2.82
CA TYR A 42 6.47 14.33 -3.43
C TYR A 42 5.31 15.03 -4.14
N ASN A 43 5.53 16.20 -4.75
CA ASN A 43 4.48 17.00 -5.40
C ASN A 43 3.69 16.26 -6.50
N SER A 44 4.26 15.21 -7.10
CA SER A 44 3.58 14.35 -8.08
C SER A 44 2.85 13.15 -7.47
N GLY A 45 2.92 12.96 -6.14
CA GLY A 45 2.48 11.77 -5.43
C GLY A 45 3.29 10.51 -5.77
N LEU A 46 4.36 10.62 -6.57
CA LEU A 46 5.23 9.49 -6.95
C LEU A 46 6.46 9.41 -6.05
N ILE A 47 6.64 8.24 -5.44
CA ILE A 47 7.81 7.91 -4.62
C ILE A 47 8.64 6.87 -5.37
N THR A 48 9.91 7.17 -5.64
CA THR A 48 10.85 6.21 -6.23
C THR A 48 11.92 5.82 -5.21
N ILE A 49 11.99 4.54 -4.88
CA ILE A 49 13.03 3.98 -4.01
C ILE A 49 13.94 3.12 -4.88
N ASP A 50 15.23 3.42 -4.89
CA ASP A 50 16.23 2.70 -5.67
C ASP A 50 17.29 2.11 -4.73
N ALA A 51 17.19 0.81 -4.50
CA ALA A 51 18.08 0.06 -3.59
C ALA A 51 19.35 -0.43 -4.28
N THR A 52 19.49 -0.26 -5.61
CA THR A 52 20.57 -0.85 -6.41
C THR A 52 21.98 -0.45 -5.95
N SER A 53 22.13 0.79 -5.49
CA SER A 53 23.42 1.34 -5.04
C SER A 53 23.48 1.59 -3.53
N GLN A 54 22.34 1.82 -2.87
CA GLN A 54 22.30 2.20 -1.45
C GLN A 54 22.49 1.02 -0.48
N LEU A 55 22.36 -0.23 -0.96
CA LEU A 55 22.60 -1.42 -0.14
C LEU A 55 24.09 -1.86 -0.10
N THR A 56 24.98 -1.12 -0.77
CA THR A 56 26.41 -1.44 -0.86
C THR A 56 27.06 -1.41 0.53
N GLY A 57 27.41 -2.59 1.05
CA GLY A 57 28.00 -2.76 2.39
C GLY A 57 27.12 -3.54 3.37
N SER A 58 25.85 -3.77 3.04
CA SER A 58 24.98 -4.71 3.76
C SER A 58 25.58 -6.12 3.68
N ARG A 59 25.55 -6.85 4.80
CA ARG A 59 26.12 -8.20 4.90
C ARG A 59 25.03 -9.22 5.20
N GLY A 60 25.13 -10.41 4.62
CA GLY A 60 24.13 -11.46 4.75
C GLY A 60 23.13 -11.46 3.58
N PHE A 61 21.98 -12.08 3.78
CA PHE A 61 20.94 -12.20 2.76
C PHE A 61 19.69 -11.40 3.15
N GLY A 62 19.28 -10.49 2.28
CA GLY A 62 18.10 -9.64 2.43
C GLY A 62 16.80 -10.42 2.27
N SER A 63 15.87 -10.21 3.19
CA SER A 63 14.49 -10.71 3.13
C SER A 63 13.56 -9.60 2.67
N LEU A 64 13.05 -9.70 1.45
CA LEU A 64 12.00 -8.80 0.96
C LEU A 64 10.62 -9.13 1.53
N LYS A 65 10.45 -10.36 2.05
CA LYS A 65 9.25 -10.78 2.79
C LYS A 65 9.06 -10.01 4.10
N ASP A 66 10.16 -9.75 4.80
CA ASP A 66 10.15 -9.01 6.08
C ASP A 66 10.39 -7.51 5.90
N ALA A 67 10.54 -7.05 4.66
CA ALA A 67 10.80 -5.65 4.35
C ALA A 67 9.52 -4.81 4.42
N TYR A 68 9.69 -3.55 4.78
CA TYR A 68 8.60 -2.59 4.87
C TYR A 68 9.07 -1.17 4.51
N ILE A 69 8.14 -0.37 4.04
CA ILE A 69 8.35 1.06 3.77
C ILE A 69 7.77 1.85 4.94
N THR A 70 8.50 2.83 5.44
CA THR A 70 7.92 3.88 6.28
C THR A 70 7.61 5.09 5.44
N LEU A 71 6.34 5.51 5.43
CA LEU A 71 5.84 6.63 4.66
C LEU A 71 5.31 7.72 5.62
N PRO A 72 5.95 8.89 5.70
CA PRO A 72 5.34 10.02 6.37
C PRO A 72 4.17 10.56 5.52
N TYR A 73 2.99 10.66 6.13
CA TYR A 73 1.73 11.02 5.47
C TYR A 73 0.97 12.03 6.35
N VAL A 74 0.43 13.09 5.74
CA VAL A 74 -0.19 14.19 6.50
C VAL A 74 -1.59 14.44 6.03
N VAL A 75 -2.52 14.53 6.99
CA VAL A 75 -3.89 15.02 6.78
C VAL A 75 -4.03 16.35 7.51
N THR A 76 -4.64 17.34 6.87
CA THR A 76 -4.78 18.69 7.43
C THR A 76 -6.18 19.20 7.21
N ALA A 77 -6.84 19.61 8.30
CA ALA A 77 -8.15 20.22 8.29
C ALA A 77 -8.03 21.75 8.32
N LYS A 78 -8.70 22.42 7.38
CA LYS A 78 -8.68 23.88 7.23
C LYS A 78 -10.08 24.42 6.94
N SER A 79 -10.47 25.48 7.64
CA SER A 79 -11.67 26.26 7.33
C SER A 79 -11.46 26.96 5.98
N THR A 80 -12.31 26.66 5.00
CA THR A 80 -12.25 27.22 3.62
C THR A 80 -13.49 28.02 3.24
N GLY A 81 -14.50 28.03 4.11
CA GLY A 81 -15.76 28.75 3.89
C GLY A 81 -15.62 30.26 4.02
N SER A 82 -16.67 30.98 3.60
CA SER A 82 -16.82 32.40 3.90
C SER A 82 -17.10 32.65 5.39
N THR A 83 -17.75 31.67 6.03
CA THR A 83 -17.95 31.60 7.48
C THR A 83 -16.99 30.59 8.07
N ASP A 84 -16.42 30.89 9.23
CA ASP A 84 -15.56 29.96 9.94
C ASP A 84 -16.39 28.83 10.57
N ILE A 85 -15.75 27.71 10.88
CA ILE A 85 -16.36 26.64 11.69
C ILE A 85 -16.60 27.13 13.13
N ALA A 86 -17.51 26.48 13.85
CA ALA A 86 -18.00 26.98 15.14
C ALA A 86 -17.12 26.59 16.34
N GLU A 87 -16.32 25.53 16.21
CA GLU A 87 -15.52 24.97 17.31
C GLU A 87 -14.12 24.51 16.88
N ASN A 88 -13.30 24.13 17.86
CA ASN A 88 -12.01 23.47 17.61
C ASN A 88 -12.20 22.09 17.00
N ILE A 89 -11.29 21.69 16.11
CA ILE A 89 -11.29 20.35 15.55
C ILE A 89 -10.56 19.41 16.50
N ASN A 90 -11.24 18.37 16.98
CA ASN A 90 -10.60 17.35 17.81
C ASN A 90 -9.84 16.31 16.96
N ARG A 91 -8.91 15.58 17.60
CA ARG A 91 -8.11 14.52 16.93
C ARG A 91 -8.93 13.37 16.35
N PHE A 92 -10.19 13.23 16.75
CA PHE A 92 -11.10 12.16 16.34
C PHE A 92 -12.05 12.60 15.20
N ALA A 93 -11.85 13.80 14.65
CA ALA A 93 -12.64 14.31 13.52
C ALA A 93 -12.43 13.51 12.22
N CYS A 94 -11.28 12.85 12.07
CA CYS A 94 -10.99 11.97 10.94
C CYS A 94 -9.96 10.88 11.30
N ALA A 95 -9.96 9.79 10.52
CA ALA A 95 -8.90 8.78 10.52
C ALA A 95 -8.70 8.23 9.11
N LEU A 96 -7.69 7.38 8.92
CA LEU A 96 -7.54 6.61 7.68
C LEU A 96 -8.66 5.58 7.55
N LYS A 97 -9.07 5.28 6.32
CA LYS A 97 -9.97 4.17 5.99
C LYS A 97 -9.31 2.82 6.35
N CYS A 98 -10.13 1.78 6.46
CA CYS A 98 -9.65 0.44 6.81
C CYS A 98 -8.58 -0.04 5.84
N ASN A 99 -7.41 -0.41 6.36
CA ASN A 99 -6.20 -0.83 5.66
C ASN A 99 -5.37 0.34 5.08
N VAL A 100 -4.18 0.51 5.63
CA VAL A 100 -3.19 1.51 5.22
C VAL A 100 -2.69 1.31 3.79
N ALA A 101 -2.80 0.11 3.23
CA ALA A 101 -2.44 -0.15 1.83
C ALA A 101 -3.29 0.69 0.84
N ASN A 102 -4.42 1.24 1.28
CA ASN A 102 -5.27 2.12 0.49
C ASN A 102 -4.67 3.49 0.19
N VAL A 103 -3.56 3.87 0.83
CA VAL A 103 -2.84 5.10 0.45
C VAL A 103 -1.99 4.89 -0.80
N VAL A 104 -1.86 3.65 -1.30
CA VAL A 104 -1.07 3.29 -2.47
C VAL A 104 -2.01 2.94 -3.63
N ASP A 105 -2.09 3.83 -4.62
CA ASP A 105 -2.91 3.64 -5.81
C ASP A 105 -2.27 2.64 -6.79
N SER A 106 -0.95 2.74 -6.98
CA SER A 106 -0.21 1.91 -7.93
C SER A 106 1.20 1.55 -7.44
N LEU A 107 1.73 0.42 -7.93
CA LEU A 107 3.08 -0.07 -7.63
C LEU A 107 3.74 -0.59 -8.90
N THR A 108 4.97 -0.15 -9.16
CA THR A 108 5.89 -0.78 -10.11
C THR A 108 7.07 -1.36 -9.35
N VAL A 109 7.48 -2.56 -9.73
CA VAL A 109 8.65 -3.22 -9.14
C VAL A 109 9.60 -3.63 -10.26
N GLU A 110 10.84 -3.21 -10.13
CA GLU A 110 11.98 -3.64 -10.92
C GLU A 110 12.93 -4.42 -10.02
N LEU A 111 13.28 -5.64 -10.45
CA LEU A 111 14.24 -6.51 -9.78
C LEU A 111 15.33 -6.85 -10.79
N ASN A 112 16.59 -6.56 -10.44
CA ASN A 112 17.76 -6.84 -11.27
C ASN A 112 17.64 -6.26 -12.70
N GLY A 113 17.24 -5.00 -12.79
CA GLY A 113 17.05 -4.29 -14.06
C GLY A 113 15.83 -4.73 -14.89
N LYS A 114 15.05 -5.71 -14.42
CA LYS A 114 13.83 -6.19 -15.11
C LYS A 114 12.58 -5.73 -14.38
N ARG A 115 11.63 -5.17 -15.13
CA ARG A 115 10.31 -4.84 -14.59
C ARG A 115 9.50 -6.10 -14.36
N VAL A 116 9.26 -6.42 -13.09
CA VAL A 116 8.49 -7.60 -12.66
C VAL A 116 7.04 -7.26 -12.39
N ILE A 117 6.73 -6.06 -11.91
CA ILE A 117 5.35 -5.58 -11.75
C ILE A 117 5.18 -4.33 -12.59
N THR A 118 4.12 -4.29 -13.38
CA THR A 118 3.76 -3.13 -14.20
C THR A 118 2.79 -2.26 -13.41
N GLU A 119 2.88 -0.94 -13.61
CA GLU A 119 1.96 0.00 -12.98
C GLU A 119 0.51 -0.31 -13.38
N THR A 120 -0.37 -0.44 -12.39
CA THR A 120 -1.82 -0.54 -12.57
C THR A 120 -2.46 0.17 -11.39
N GLU A 121 -3.39 1.09 -11.70
CA GLU A 121 -4.15 1.88 -10.71
C GLU A 121 -5.16 0.99 -9.98
N PHE A 122 -5.82 1.52 -8.94
CA PHE A 122 -6.82 0.78 -8.15
C PHE A 122 -6.26 -0.43 -7.39
N LYS A 123 -4.95 -0.43 -7.10
CA LYS A 123 -4.29 -1.55 -6.43
C LYS A 123 -4.80 -1.79 -5.01
N GLY A 124 -5.24 -0.74 -4.32
CA GLY A 124 -5.85 -0.81 -2.99
C GLY A 124 -7.03 -1.80 -2.91
N PHE A 125 -7.85 -1.89 -3.96
CA PHE A 125 -8.99 -2.80 -4.01
C PHE A 125 -8.57 -4.27 -4.03
N TRP A 126 -7.54 -4.61 -4.83
CA TRP A 126 -7.01 -5.96 -4.82
C TRP A 126 -6.31 -6.29 -3.49
N ASN A 127 -5.58 -5.33 -2.90
CA ASN A 127 -4.96 -5.52 -1.60
C ASN A 127 -6.00 -5.77 -0.50
N ASN A 128 -7.16 -5.09 -0.54
CA ASN A 128 -8.27 -5.36 0.37
C ASN A 128 -8.93 -6.71 0.12
N LEU A 129 -9.16 -7.10 -1.14
CA LEU A 129 -9.68 -8.44 -1.45
C LEU A 129 -8.76 -9.52 -0.89
N ARG A 130 -7.43 -9.39 -1.07
CA ARG A 130 -6.47 -10.31 -0.45
C ARG A 130 -6.51 -10.26 1.07
N ALA A 131 -6.64 -9.08 1.67
CA ALA A 131 -6.73 -8.97 3.12
C ALA A 131 -8.00 -9.64 3.67
N MET A 132 -9.13 -9.52 2.96
CA MET A 132 -10.41 -10.14 3.32
C MET A 132 -10.38 -11.66 3.25
N THR A 133 -9.56 -12.23 2.38
CA THR A 133 -9.55 -13.68 2.11
C THR A 133 -8.32 -14.39 2.69
N GLU A 134 -7.17 -13.73 2.80
CA GLU A 134 -5.91 -14.34 3.26
C GLU A 134 -5.65 -14.15 4.77
N LEU A 135 -6.09 -13.06 5.40
CA LEU A 135 -5.76 -12.77 6.80
C LEU A 135 -6.69 -13.50 7.78
N SER A 136 -6.16 -13.89 8.94
CA SER A 136 -6.96 -14.41 10.05
C SER A 136 -7.29 -13.31 11.08
N GLN A 137 -8.30 -13.56 11.92
CA GLN A 137 -8.65 -12.64 13.01
C GLN A 137 -7.49 -12.45 14.00
N ASP A 138 -6.71 -13.50 14.27
CA ASP A 138 -5.53 -13.42 15.16
C ASP A 138 -4.41 -12.55 14.58
N GLU A 139 -4.19 -12.61 13.27
CA GLU A 139 -3.24 -11.71 12.61
C GLU A 139 -3.69 -10.26 12.72
N VAL A 140 -4.98 -9.97 12.54
CA VAL A 140 -5.55 -8.63 12.72
C VAL A 140 -5.44 -8.18 14.18
N PHE A 141 -5.68 -9.06 15.14
CA PHE A 141 -5.52 -8.72 16.56
C PHE A 141 -4.08 -8.29 16.89
N LYS A 142 -3.08 -8.98 16.34
CA LYS A 142 -1.66 -8.71 16.62
C LYS A 142 -1.05 -7.59 15.78
N HIS A 143 -1.46 -7.46 14.51
CA HIS A 143 -0.83 -6.59 13.53
C HIS A 143 -1.75 -5.52 12.95
N GLY A 144 -3.06 -5.59 13.19
CA GLY A 144 -4.07 -4.68 12.64
C GLY A 144 -3.83 -3.21 13.01
N ALA A 145 -3.24 -2.94 14.18
CA ALA A 145 -2.86 -1.58 14.59
C ALA A 145 -1.82 -0.95 13.67
N ASP A 146 -0.76 -1.68 13.32
CA ASP A 146 0.28 -1.21 12.37
C ASP A 146 -0.29 -1.06 10.94
N MET A 147 -1.30 -1.87 10.60
CA MET A 147 -1.93 -1.90 9.27
C MET A 147 -3.12 -0.93 9.14
N HIS A 148 -3.56 -0.29 10.22
CA HIS A 148 -4.87 0.38 10.31
C HIS A 148 -6.03 -0.49 9.77
N LEU A 149 -5.94 -1.81 9.95
CA LEU A 149 -6.88 -2.76 9.39
C LEU A 149 -7.85 -3.21 10.49
N TYR A 150 -8.98 -2.52 10.55
CA TYR A 150 -10.12 -2.85 11.41
C TYR A 150 -11.35 -2.80 10.53
N PRO A 151 -11.92 -3.93 10.11
CA PRO A 151 -13.03 -3.97 9.17
C PRO A 151 -14.22 -3.15 9.65
N ASP A 152 -14.81 -2.37 8.75
CA ASP A 152 -16.03 -1.61 9.01
C ASP A 152 -17.26 -2.55 8.93
N PRO A 153 -18.22 -2.44 9.86
CA PRO A 153 -19.39 -3.31 9.89
C PRO A 153 -20.39 -2.94 8.79
N TRP A 154 -21.12 -3.95 8.28
CA TRP A 154 -22.16 -3.76 7.27
C TRP A 154 -23.41 -3.07 7.83
N TYR A 155 -23.79 -3.37 9.07
CA TYR A 155 -25.05 -2.97 9.71
C TYR A 155 -25.15 -1.49 10.14
N LEU A 156 -24.17 -0.67 9.75
CA LEU A 156 -24.21 0.78 9.99
C LEU A 156 -24.25 1.58 8.68
N ILE A 157 -24.03 0.92 7.53
CA ILE A 157 -23.95 1.65 6.28
C ILE A 157 -25.33 2.23 5.96
N ASN A 158 -25.42 3.56 5.93
CA ASN A 158 -26.63 4.29 5.62
C ASN A 158 -26.49 5.05 4.31
N PHE A 159 -27.61 5.40 3.69
CA PHE A 159 -27.66 6.19 2.47
C PHE A 159 -28.56 7.43 2.66
N SER A 160 -28.06 8.59 2.23
CA SER A 160 -28.86 9.81 2.10
C SER A 160 -28.42 10.61 0.88
N GLY A 161 -29.33 10.90 -0.04
CA GLY A 161 -29.06 11.81 -1.17
C GLY A 161 -29.04 13.30 -0.79
N ALA A 162 -29.18 13.63 0.50
CA ALA A 162 -29.20 14.98 1.06
C ALA A 162 -28.25 15.09 2.26
N ALA A 163 -27.88 16.32 2.64
CA ALA A 163 -27.10 16.56 3.85
C ALA A 163 -27.73 15.91 5.08
N GLY A 164 -26.95 15.11 5.77
CA GLY A 164 -27.37 14.37 6.96
C GLY A 164 -26.28 14.37 8.03
N PRO A 165 -26.58 13.91 9.25
CA PRO A 165 -25.60 13.87 10.34
C PRO A 165 -24.34 13.07 9.99
N THR A 166 -24.45 12.00 9.21
CA THR A 166 -23.33 11.14 8.78
C THR A 166 -22.71 11.56 7.45
N GLY A 167 -23.24 12.60 6.79
CA GLY A 167 -22.90 12.93 5.40
C GLY A 167 -24.00 12.52 4.42
N ASP A 168 -23.79 12.87 3.15
CA ASP A 168 -24.59 12.41 2.00
C ASP A 168 -23.89 11.26 1.25
N GLY A 169 -24.60 10.61 0.33
CA GLY A 169 -24.19 9.34 -0.27
C GLY A 169 -24.27 8.18 0.72
N TYR A 170 -23.45 7.17 0.50
CA TYR A 170 -23.24 6.12 1.50
C TYR A 170 -22.30 6.61 2.61
N SER A 171 -22.66 6.30 3.86
CA SER A 171 -21.92 6.72 5.05
C SER A 171 -21.78 5.59 6.07
N ASN A 172 -20.62 5.50 6.72
CA ASN A 172 -20.35 4.51 7.78
C ASN A 172 -19.40 5.09 8.85
N ASN A 173 -19.71 6.29 9.37
CA ASN A 173 -18.77 7.10 10.15
C ASN A 173 -19.30 7.52 11.54
N GLN A 174 -20.32 6.83 12.05
CA GLN A 174 -20.93 7.11 13.35
C GLN A 174 -20.24 6.31 14.48
N LEU A 175 -20.09 6.95 15.65
CA LEU A 175 -19.26 6.54 16.79
C LEU A 175 -20.03 6.42 18.10
N GLU A 176 -21.32 6.78 18.14
CA GLU A 176 -22.04 6.88 19.41
C GLU A 176 -22.25 5.49 20.07
N LYS A 177 -21.85 5.37 21.33
CA LYS A 177 -21.87 4.16 22.18
C LYS A 177 -23.26 3.83 22.73
N GLY A 178 -24.31 4.19 22.01
CA GLY A 178 -25.69 4.20 22.50
C GLY A 178 -26.61 3.15 21.90
N GLY A 179 -26.07 2.06 21.33
CA GLY A 179 -26.80 1.02 20.59
C GLY A 179 -28.11 0.59 21.22
N LYS A 180 -29.19 1.30 20.89
CA LYS A 180 -30.55 0.80 20.99
C LYS A 180 -30.83 0.16 19.64
N LEU A 181 -31.41 -1.04 19.64
CA LEU A 181 -32.17 -1.48 18.48
C LEU A 181 -33.17 -0.37 18.21
N ASP A 182 -33.13 0.23 17.03
CA ASP A 182 -34.06 1.29 16.73
C ASP A 182 -35.48 0.73 16.69
N SER A 183 -36.24 1.00 17.75
CA SER A 183 -37.62 0.55 17.89
C SER A 183 -38.62 1.49 17.21
N THR A 184 -38.15 2.54 16.52
CA THR A 184 -39.00 3.60 15.96
C THR A 184 -39.17 3.58 14.45
N ILE A 185 -38.54 2.65 13.70
CA ILE A 185 -38.40 2.82 12.25
C ILE A 185 -38.98 1.68 11.42
N SER A 186 -39.74 2.12 10.41
CA SER A 186 -40.04 1.48 9.12
C SER A 186 -38.74 1.10 8.35
N GLN A 187 -38.84 0.73 7.07
CA GLN A 187 -37.71 0.27 6.22
C GLN A 187 -36.55 1.28 5.99
N ALA A 188 -36.43 2.35 6.78
CA ALA A 188 -35.60 3.52 6.47
C ALA A 188 -34.26 3.62 7.23
N GLN A 189 -33.96 2.81 8.26
CA GLN A 189 -32.65 2.85 8.97
C GLN A 189 -32.24 1.49 9.57
N GLU A 190 -30.93 1.26 9.71
CA GLU A 190 -30.28 0.03 10.19
C GLU A 190 -30.23 -0.13 11.73
N PRO A 191 -30.05 -1.36 12.27
CA PRO A 191 -30.31 -1.67 13.69
C PRO A 191 -29.25 -1.19 14.70
N ILE A 192 -28.04 -0.76 14.30
CA ILE A 192 -26.96 -0.36 15.22
C ILE A 192 -26.20 0.88 14.72
N GLN A 193 -26.13 1.92 15.55
CA GLN A 193 -25.50 3.22 15.25
C GLN A 193 -24.01 3.33 15.63
N PHE A 194 -23.21 2.27 15.44
CA PHE A 194 -21.80 2.27 15.86
C PHE A 194 -20.85 1.56 14.90
N ASN A 195 -19.87 2.28 14.34
CA ASN A 195 -18.80 1.70 13.54
C ASN A 195 -17.63 1.32 14.45
N ASN A 196 -17.57 0.06 14.85
CA ASN A 196 -16.47 -0.43 15.68
C ASN A 196 -15.11 -0.37 14.96
N GLY A 197 -15.08 -0.66 13.66
CA GLY A 197 -13.85 -0.61 12.85
C GLY A 197 -13.25 0.80 12.81
N PHE A 198 -14.07 1.79 12.44
CA PHE A 198 -13.66 3.19 12.42
C PHE A 198 -13.34 3.73 13.81
N PHE A 199 -14.10 3.36 14.85
CA PHE A 199 -13.77 3.70 16.24
C PHE A 199 -12.37 3.22 16.63
N HIS A 200 -12.02 1.96 16.33
CA HIS A 200 -10.67 1.45 16.59
C HIS A 200 -9.60 2.25 15.82
N ARG A 201 -9.84 2.61 14.56
CA ARG A 201 -8.90 3.44 13.77
C ARG A 201 -8.75 4.85 14.34
N LEU A 202 -9.81 5.44 14.90
CA LEU A 202 -9.74 6.72 15.61
C LEU A 202 -8.96 6.63 16.92
N LEU A 203 -9.01 5.50 17.63
CA LEU A 203 -8.17 5.29 18.82
C LEU A 203 -6.68 5.14 18.48
N LEU A 204 -6.36 4.80 17.23
CA LEU A 204 -4.99 4.84 16.69
C LEU A 204 -4.57 6.24 16.25
N ALA A 205 -5.45 7.25 16.40
CA ALA A 205 -5.10 8.63 16.14
C ALA A 205 -3.81 9.00 16.91
N PRO A 206 -2.87 9.71 16.28
CA PRO A 206 -1.60 10.00 16.91
C PRO A 206 -1.76 10.83 18.20
N PRO A 207 -0.77 10.79 19.12
CA PRO A 207 -0.82 11.57 20.35
C PRO A 207 -0.92 13.07 20.07
N ILE A 208 -1.65 13.79 20.94
CA ILE A 208 -1.93 15.22 20.78
C ILE A 208 -0.73 16.05 21.22
N ILE A 209 -0.32 16.98 20.37
CA ILE A 209 0.46 18.16 20.73
C ILE A 209 -0.56 19.31 20.80
N ASP A 210 -0.84 19.79 22.02
CA ASP A 210 -1.85 20.82 22.25
C ASP A 210 -1.44 22.15 21.63
N SER A 211 -2.43 22.99 21.35
CA SER A 211 -2.21 24.28 20.66
C SER A 211 -1.27 25.24 21.40
N THR A 212 -1.15 25.10 22.72
CA THR A 212 -0.27 25.90 23.58
C THR A 212 1.04 25.21 23.95
N GLU A 213 1.22 23.94 23.57
CA GLU A 213 2.32 23.09 24.05
C GLU A 213 2.45 23.11 25.60
N ALA A 214 1.32 23.27 26.31
CA ALA A 214 1.25 23.51 27.74
C ALA A 214 0.61 22.35 28.52
N THR A 215 0.00 21.38 27.82
CA THR A 215 -0.56 20.17 28.43
C THR A 215 0.00 18.91 27.78
N GLY A 216 0.30 17.92 28.62
CA GLY A 216 0.81 16.65 28.19
C GLY A 216 -0.22 15.74 27.50
N ALA A 217 0.21 14.96 26.50
CA ALA A 217 -0.68 14.02 25.82
C ALA A 217 -1.26 12.96 26.78
N ASN A 218 -2.56 12.65 26.62
CA ASN A 218 -3.29 11.65 27.42
C ASN A 218 -3.24 11.86 28.94
N SER A 219 -2.83 13.05 29.42
CA SER A 219 -2.55 13.31 30.84
C SER A 219 -1.52 12.36 31.47
N TRP A 220 -0.67 11.72 30.67
CA TRP A 220 0.38 10.85 31.18
C TRP A 220 1.55 11.68 31.68
N ALA A 221 2.03 11.39 32.89
CA ALA A 221 3.17 12.11 33.49
C ALA A 221 4.46 12.04 32.65
N SER A 222 4.62 10.96 31.85
CA SER A 222 5.76 10.80 30.92
C SER A 222 5.66 11.68 29.68
N MET A 223 4.46 12.10 29.30
CA MET A 223 4.18 12.90 28.11
C MET A 223 3.98 14.35 28.53
N GLY A 224 4.96 14.98 29.20
CA GLY A 224 4.87 16.40 29.56
C GLY A 224 4.84 17.34 28.35
N THR A 225 4.68 18.64 28.60
CA THR A 225 4.54 19.73 27.63
C THR A 225 5.58 19.70 26.49
N THR A 226 6.86 19.88 26.82
CA THR A 226 7.96 19.85 25.83
C THR A 226 8.34 18.42 25.41
N ALA A 227 8.08 17.44 26.28
CA ALA A 227 8.47 16.05 26.06
C ALA A 227 7.59 15.35 25.01
N THR A 228 6.30 15.70 24.92
CA THR A 228 5.34 15.06 24.02
C THR A 228 5.81 15.10 22.57
N LYS A 229 6.21 16.28 22.07
CA LYS A 229 6.71 16.44 20.70
C LYS A 229 7.94 15.56 20.45
N GLN A 230 8.92 15.57 21.36
CA GLN A 230 10.15 14.78 21.25
C GLN A 230 9.87 13.27 21.30
N ILE A 231 8.98 12.83 22.17
CA ILE A 231 8.59 11.42 22.32
C ILE A 231 7.85 10.94 21.07
N CYS A 232 6.94 11.74 20.51
CA CYS A 232 6.21 11.41 19.29
C CYS A 232 7.17 11.26 18.09
N GLN A 233 8.17 12.13 17.98
CA GLN A 233 9.24 12.01 17.00
C GLN A 233 10.05 10.73 17.22
N GLN A 234 10.53 10.49 18.45
CA GLN A 234 11.35 9.33 18.79
C GLN A 234 10.63 8.00 18.54
N ASN A 235 9.36 7.91 18.93
CA ASN A 235 8.56 6.70 18.78
C ASN A 235 8.18 6.41 17.32
N GLY A 236 8.32 7.39 16.43
CA GLY A 236 8.04 7.23 15.00
C GLY A 236 6.60 6.82 14.71
N LYS A 237 5.64 7.17 15.59
CA LYS A 237 4.20 6.90 15.41
C LYS A 237 3.42 8.11 14.90
N GLY A 238 4.07 9.28 14.81
CA GLY A 238 3.44 10.53 14.38
C GLY A 238 2.77 11.29 15.55
N CYS A 239 2.06 12.37 15.23
CA CYS A 239 1.35 13.21 16.20
C CYS A 239 0.14 13.94 15.59
N PHE A 240 -0.82 14.32 16.41
CA PHE A 240 -1.89 15.24 16.05
C PHE A 240 -1.52 16.62 16.59
N ARG A 241 -1.40 17.63 15.73
CA ARG A 241 -1.24 19.01 16.17
C ARG A 241 -2.60 19.68 16.23
N GLU A 242 -2.98 20.07 17.43
CA GLU A 242 -4.17 20.85 17.71
C GLU A 242 -3.95 22.33 17.40
N TYR A 243 -4.99 23.00 16.91
CA TYR A 243 -5.00 24.45 16.75
C TYR A 243 -6.11 25.07 17.61
N SER A 244 -5.85 26.27 18.13
CA SER A 244 -6.84 27.00 18.90
C SER A 244 -7.90 27.61 17.98
N TYR A 245 -9.06 27.96 18.54
CA TYR A 245 -10.15 28.57 17.78
C TYR A 245 -9.72 29.89 17.13
N SER A 246 -8.81 30.62 17.78
CA SER A 246 -8.25 31.86 17.25
C SER A 246 -7.45 31.67 15.95
N ASN A 247 -6.83 30.49 15.75
CA ASN A 247 -6.18 30.13 14.49
C ASN A 247 -7.20 29.90 13.38
N ILE A 248 -8.30 29.22 13.72
CA ILE A 248 -9.41 28.94 12.80
C ILE A 248 -10.06 30.24 12.34
N THR A 249 -10.25 31.22 13.22
CA THR A 249 -10.87 32.51 12.86
C THR A 249 -9.89 33.54 12.30
N ALA A 250 -8.59 33.26 12.28
CA ALA A 250 -7.57 34.18 11.80
C ALA A 250 -7.82 34.59 10.33
N ALA A 251 -7.51 35.84 9.99
CA ALA A 251 -7.61 36.30 8.60
C ALA A 251 -6.72 35.44 7.68
N SER A 252 -7.26 35.04 6.52
CA SER A 252 -6.53 34.22 5.55
C SER A 252 -5.18 34.84 5.18
N GLY A 253 -4.11 34.06 5.25
CA GLY A 253 -2.74 34.50 4.92
C GLY A 253 -2.02 35.32 6.01
N SER A 254 -2.67 35.63 7.15
CA SER A 254 -2.04 36.33 8.27
C SER A 254 -0.88 35.55 8.89
N THR A 255 -0.99 34.21 8.91
CA THR A 255 0.07 33.28 9.29
C THR A 255 0.01 32.05 8.38
N GLN A 256 1.09 31.26 8.38
CA GLN A 256 1.14 29.98 7.67
C GLN A 256 0.10 28.96 8.19
N ASP A 257 -0.38 29.17 9.41
CA ASP A 257 -1.37 28.32 10.10
C ASP A 257 -2.77 28.91 10.15
N ALA A 258 -2.99 30.07 9.51
CA ALA A 258 -4.28 30.72 9.46
C ALA A 258 -5.33 29.77 8.87
N LYS A 259 -6.49 29.72 9.52
CA LYS A 259 -7.64 28.86 9.22
C LYS A 259 -7.44 27.35 9.44
N LYS A 260 -6.26 26.89 9.90
CA LYS A 260 -6.07 25.46 10.23
C LYS A 260 -6.75 25.13 11.55
N GLY A 261 -7.44 24.00 11.60
CA GLY A 261 -8.08 23.49 12.82
C GLY A 261 -7.42 22.22 13.39
N GLY A 262 -6.72 21.44 12.57
CA GLY A 262 -6.02 20.24 13.02
C GLY A 262 -5.11 19.64 11.95
N GLN A 263 -4.03 18.99 12.38
CA GLN A 263 -3.11 18.25 11.50
C GLN A 263 -2.80 16.87 12.08
N TRP A 264 -2.97 15.82 11.29
CA TRP A 264 -2.58 14.46 11.62
C TRP A 264 -1.32 14.11 10.84
N PHE A 265 -0.21 13.92 11.56
CA PHE A 265 1.04 13.42 11.04
C PHE A 265 1.10 11.92 11.29
N TYR A 266 1.04 11.11 10.24
CA TYR A 266 1.14 9.66 10.31
C TYR A 266 2.51 9.19 9.81
N MET A 267 3.11 8.23 10.52
CA MET A 267 4.26 7.48 10.02
C MET A 267 3.80 6.06 9.67
N LEU A 268 3.37 5.89 8.42
CA LEU A 268 2.73 4.67 7.95
C LEU A 268 3.75 3.58 7.68
N LYS A 269 3.47 2.35 8.13
CA LYS A 269 4.30 1.18 7.88
C LYS A 269 3.63 0.29 6.84
N LEU A 270 4.15 0.32 5.62
CA LEU A 270 3.65 -0.46 4.49
C LEU A 270 4.52 -1.71 4.32
N ARG A 271 4.04 -2.88 4.76
CA ARG A 271 4.76 -4.14 4.55
C ARG A 271 4.73 -4.51 3.07
N LEU A 272 5.85 -4.94 2.50
CA LEU A 272 5.90 -5.27 1.08
C LEU A 272 4.93 -6.42 0.72
N VAL A 273 4.78 -7.39 1.62
CA VAL A 273 3.85 -8.53 1.46
C VAL A 273 2.37 -8.13 1.37
N ASP A 274 2.00 -7.00 1.97
CA ASP A 274 0.62 -6.45 1.88
C ASP A 274 0.42 -5.71 0.57
N LEU A 275 1.48 -5.07 0.06
CA LEU A 275 1.46 -4.38 -1.22
C LEU A 275 1.42 -5.36 -2.39
N HIS A 276 2.12 -6.51 -2.34
CA HIS A 276 2.09 -7.47 -3.43
C HIS A 276 2.51 -8.89 -3.00
N PRO A 277 1.84 -9.97 -3.47
CA PRO A 277 2.18 -11.35 -3.10
C PRO A 277 3.56 -11.81 -3.59
N ILE A 278 4.13 -11.19 -4.63
CA ILE A 278 5.51 -11.49 -5.08
C ILE A 278 6.52 -11.50 -3.92
N PHE A 279 6.36 -10.60 -2.95
CA PHE A 279 7.26 -10.49 -1.81
C PHE A 279 7.13 -11.63 -0.80
N LYS A 280 5.99 -12.35 -0.80
CA LYS A 280 5.83 -13.60 -0.03
C LYS A 280 6.60 -14.75 -0.67
N GLU A 281 6.73 -14.74 -2.00
CA GLU A 281 7.37 -15.80 -2.80
C GLU A 281 8.88 -15.60 -3.00
N LEU A 282 9.35 -14.35 -2.86
CA LEU A 282 10.77 -14.03 -2.93
C LEU A 282 11.50 -14.61 -1.71
N ASP A 283 12.50 -15.44 -2.00
CA ASP A 283 13.41 -16.03 -1.02
C ASP A 283 14.48 -15.01 -0.60
N LEU A 284 15.37 -15.41 0.30
CA LEU A 284 16.53 -14.64 0.71
C LEU A 284 17.47 -14.34 -0.47
N LEU A 285 17.84 -13.06 -0.63
CA LEU A 285 18.69 -12.56 -1.73
C LEU A 285 19.97 -11.92 -1.18
N ALA A 286 21.14 -12.26 -1.73
CA ALA A 286 22.41 -11.70 -1.24
C ALA A 286 22.52 -10.18 -1.48
N ASN A 287 22.01 -9.70 -2.63
CA ASN A 287 21.86 -8.28 -2.93
C ASN A 287 20.58 -8.04 -3.73
N PRO A 288 19.46 -7.67 -3.08
CA PRO A 288 18.23 -7.36 -3.81
C PRO A 288 18.41 -6.03 -4.55
N GLN A 289 18.73 -6.08 -5.85
CA GLN A 289 18.74 -4.91 -6.75
C GLN A 289 17.30 -4.49 -7.06
N LEU A 290 16.64 -3.99 -6.02
CA LEU A 290 15.22 -3.64 -6.03
C LEU A 290 15.05 -2.16 -6.34
N LYS A 291 14.12 -1.86 -7.23
CA LYS A 291 13.61 -0.53 -7.45
C LYS A 291 12.10 -0.54 -7.39
N LEU A 292 11.55 0.30 -6.52
CA LEU A 292 10.12 0.47 -6.29
C LEU A 292 9.72 1.85 -6.78
N ARG A 293 8.58 1.91 -7.47
CA ARG A 293 7.88 3.17 -7.71
C ARG A 293 6.45 3.03 -7.23
N LEU A 294 6.05 3.88 -6.29
CA LEU A 294 4.71 3.90 -5.72
C LEU A 294 4.03 5.21 -6.10
N ARG A 295 2.75 5.15 -6.48
CA ARG A 295 1.88 6.31 -6.52
C ARG A 295 1.05 6.33 -5.26
N ILE A 296 1.10 7.44 -4.54
CA ILE A 296 0.43 7.63 -3.25
C ILE A 296 -0.78 8.55 -3.46
N ASP A 297 -1.93 8.16 -2.90
CA ASP A 297 -3.14 8.98 -2.94
C ASP A 297 -2.93 10.31 -2.22
N ALA A 298 -3.17 11.41 -2.94
CA ALA A 298 -3.07 12.77 -2.46
C ALA A 298 -4.21 13.60 -3.04
N GLY A 299 -4.77 14.50 -2.24
CA GLY A 299 -5.95 15.24 -2.65
C GLY A 299 -6.52 16.13 -1.56
N THR A 300 -7.68 16.70 -1.84
CA THR A 300 -8.46 17.51 -0.91
C THR A 300 -9.93 17.15 -1.04
N VAL A 301 -10.59 16.90 0.09
CA VAL A 301 -12.06 16.82 0.18
C VAL A 301 -12.57 18.06 0.89
N GLU A 302 -13.65 18.65 0.38
CA GLU A 302 -14.34 19.76 1.01
C GLU A 302 -15.74 19.32 1.43
N ILE A 303 -16.09 19.60 2.69
CA ILE A 303 -17.41 19.34 3.24
C ILE A 303 -18.06 20.65 3.70
N SER A 304 -19.38 20.68 3.67
CA SER A 304 -20.20 21.77 4.22
C SER A 304 -21.41 21.21 4.96
N GLY A 305 -22.14 22.06 5.66
CA GLY A 305 -23.33 21.61 6.39
C GLY A 305 -23.79 22.60 7.45
N THR A 306 -24.34 22.05 8.54
CA THR A 306 -24.84 22.79 9.70
C THR A 306 -24.32 22.12 10.99
N SER A 307 -24.78 22.58 12.16
CA SER A 307 -24.33 22.02 13.45
C SER A 307 -24.64 20.53 13.61
N THR A 308 -25.61 20.00 12.85
CA THR A 308 -26.05 18.59 12.94
C THR A 308 -26.04 17.87 11.59
N SER A 309 -25.46 18.47 10.54
CA SER A 309 -25.44 17.86 9.22
C SER A 309 -24.16 18.16 8.46
N MET A 310 -23.78 17.23 7.59
CA MET A 310 -22.66 17.34 6.66
C MET A 310 -23.09 16.87 5.28
N ARG A 311 -22.39 17.38 4.27
CA ARG A 311 -22.43 16.89 2.88
C ARG A 311 -21.09 17.13 2.21
N LEU A 312 -20.85 16.39 1.14
CA LEU A 312 -19.68 16.55 0.29
C LEU A 312 -19.89 17.71 -0.68
N GLU A 313 -18.98 18.68 -0.71
CA GLU A 313 -18.95 19.74 -1.71
C GLU A 313 -18.12 19.30 -2.93
N SER A 314 -16.95 18.74 -2.69
CA SER A 314 -16.08 18.22 -3.75
C SER A 314 -15.00 17.29 -3.22
N THR A 315 -14.51 16.41 -4.10
CA THR A 315 -13.24 15.70 -3.92
C THR A 315 -12.33 16.02 -5.10
N THR A 316 -11.11 16.47 -4.82
CA THR A 316 -10.08 16.72 -5.83
C THR A 316 -8.86 15.86 -5.53
N MET A 317 -8.60 14.87 -6.38
CA MET A 317 -7.39 14.04 -6.31
C MET A 317 -6.27 14.70 -7.11
N THR A 318 -5.13 14.97 -6.49
CA THR A 318 -3.90 15.44 -7.16
C THR A 318 -2.96 14.29 -7.52
N SER A 319 -3.12 13.14 -6.88
CA SER A 319 -2.47 11.87 -7.23
C SER A 319 -3.31 10.71 -6.73
N GLY A 320 -3.32 9.60 -7.47
CA GLY A 320 -4.13 8.42 -7.17
C GLY A 320 -5.62 8.63 -7.44
N GLN A 321 -6.43 7.63 -7.07
CA GLN A 321 -7.84 7.54 -7.45
C GLN A 321 -8.79 7.41 -6.26
N THR A 322 -8.30 7.14 -5.05
CA THR A 322 -9.16 6.79 -3.90
C THR A 322 -8.97 7.78 -2.76
N CYS A 323 -10.06 8.14 -2.06
CA CYS A 323 -9.96 8.94 -0.84
C CYS A 323 -9.53 8.02 0.33
N PRO A 324 -8.36 8.25 0.96
CA PRO A 324 -7.82 7.34 1.97
C PRO A 324 -8.30 7.66 3.40
N ILE A 325 -9.08 8.73 3.60
CA ILE A 325 -9.56 9.17 4.92
C ILE A 325 -11.07 8.98 5.06
N MET A 326 -11.52 8.81 6.30
CA MET A 326 -12.92 8.83 6.69
C MET A 326 -13.12 9.93 7.75
N ILE A 327 -14.15 10.75 7.55
CA ILE A 327 -14.52 11.86 8.44
C ILE A 327 -15.62 11.40 9.39
N ALA A 328 -15.50 11.68 10.68
CA ALA A 328 -16.47 11.29 11.69
C ALA A 328 -17.81 12.04 11.55
N SER A 329 -18.90 11.40 11.98
CA SER A 329 -20.26 11.95 11.94
C SER A 329 -20.40 13.26 12.76
N ALA A 330 -21.37 14.09 12.35
CA ALA A 330 -21.87 15.26 13.08
C ALA A 330 -23.16 14.97 13.86
N ALA A 331 -23.58 13.70 13.93
CA ALA A 331 -24.66 13.26 14.83
C ALA A 331 -24.31 13.53 16.30
N SER A 332 -25.31 13.58 17.17
CA SER A 332 -25.08 13.84 18.58
C SER A 332 -24.12 12.82 19.21
N GLY A 333 -23.23 13.28 20.11
CA GLY A 333 -22.21 12.44 20.74
C GLY A 333 -21.06 12.01 19.82
N ASN A 334 -20.98 12.53 18.59
CA ASN A 334 -19.89 12.23 17.66
C ASN A 334 -18.87 13.36 17.57
N ALA A 335 -17.70 13.06 17.01
CA ALA A 335 -16.56 13.96 17.02
C ALA A 335 -16.77 15.27 16.24
N ASN A 336 -17.68 15.32 15.26
CA ASN A 336 -17.95 16.54 14.48
C ASN A 336 -19.31 17.19 14.81
N GLU A 337 -19.97 16.77 15.90
CA GLU A 337 -21.17 17.45 16.41
C GLU A 337 -20.86 18.94 16.65
N GLY A 338 -21.74 19.83 16.17
CA GLY A 338 -21.60 21.27 16.38
C GLY A 338 -20.49 21.95 15.58
N LEU A 339 -19.62 21.20 14.88
CA LEU A 339 -18.41 21.76 14.26
C LEU A 339 -18.74 22.70 13.08
N LEU A 340 -19.63 22.29 12.18
CA LEU A 340 -20.04 23.09 11.03
C LEU A 340 -21.19 24.03 11.41
N GLN A 341 -21.28 25.16 10.71
CA GLN A 341 -22.42 26.07 10.76
C GLN A 341 -22.81 26.45 9.33
N ALA A 342 -23.98 27.07 9.17
CA ALA A 342 -24.46 27.47 7.84
C ALA A 342 -23.39 28.31 7.11
N SER A 343 -23.13 27.96 5.85
CA SER A 343 -22.09 28.58 4.99
C SER A 343 -20.63 28.37 5.42
N ALA A 344 -20.37 27.61 6.49
CA ALA A 344 -19.02 27.14 6.78
C ALA A 344 -18.63 25.99 5.86
N LYS A 345 -17.35 25.95 5.48
CA LYS A 345 -16.75 24.84 4.73
C LYS A 345 -15.50 24.39 5.44
N LEU A 346 -15.36 23.08 5.58
CA LEU A 346 -14.19 22.44 6.15
C LEU A 346 -13.55 21.56 5.09
N SER A 347 -12.29 21.84 4.78
CA SER A 347 -11.52 21.04 3.84
C SER A 347 -10.48 20.18 4.54
N PHE A 348 -10.35 18.93 4.12
CA PHE A 348 -9.29 18.02 4.53
C PHE A 348 -8.37 17.75 3.34
N SER A 349 -7.13 18.21 3.42
CA SER A 349 -6.10 17.89 2.43
C SER A 349 -5.21 16.77 2.95
N PHE A 350 -4.88 15.79 2.12
CA PHE A 350 -4.09 14.61 2.47
C PHE A 350 -3.01 14.34 1.43
N GLY A 351 -1.84 13.86 1.87
CA GLY A 351 -0.74 13.53 0.96
C GLY A 351 0.55 13.08 1.66
N PRO A 352 1.51 12.55 0.88
CA PRO A 352 2.82 12.13 1.39
C PRO A 352 3.64 13.34 1.81
N VAL A 353 4.07 13.35 3.07
CA VAL A 353 4.90 14.36 3.74
C VAL A 353 4.18 15.71 3.86
N GLY A 354 3.78 16.36 2.76
CA GLY A 354 2.99 17.59 2.77
C GLY A 354 1.68 17.44 1.99
N ASN A 355 0.87 18.50 2.02
CA ASN A 355 -0.39 18.58 1.29
C ASN A 355 -0.72 20.05 0.95
N ALA A 356 -1.87 20.31 0.33
CA ALA A 356 -2.25 21.65 -0.13
C ALA A 356 -2.32 22.69 1.01
N PHE A 357 -2.50 22.25 2.25
CA PHE A 357 -2.59 23.10 3.44
C PHE A 357 -1.34 23.05 4.32
N THR A 358 -0.45 22.07 4.11
CA THR A 358 0.76 21.87 4.93
C THR A 358 1.99 21.81 4.03
N PRO A 359 2.77 22.91 3.96
CA PRO A 359 3.95 22.98 3.13
C PRO A 359 5.10 22.15 3.73
N THR A 360 6.04 21.76 2.87
CA THR A 360 7.11 20.84 3.26
C THR A 360 8.07 21.37 4.32
N SER A 361 8.16 22.69 4.46
CA SER A 361 9.00 23.37 5.43
C SER A 361 8.55 23.19 6.89
N GLN A 362 7.27 22.93 7.16
CA GLN A 362 6.75 22.77 8.54
C GLN A 362 6.94 21.36 9.10
N ILE A 363 7.21 20.38 8.24
CA ILE A 363 6.99 18.97 8.59
C ILE A 363 8.17 18.37 9.36
N GLY A 364 9.37 18.92 9.19
CA GLY A 364 10.58 18.50 9.92
C GLY A 364 10.45 18.65 11.44
N GLU A 365 9.45 19.40 11.90
CA GLU A 365 9.12 19.54 13.32
C GLU A 365 8.30 18.40 13.91
N TYR A 366 7.63 17.57 13.09
CA TYR A 366 6.65 16.60 13.57
C TYR A 366 6.98 15.16 13.16
N PHE A 367 7.77 14.97 12.10
CA PHE A 367 8.31 13.66 11.77
C PHE A 367 9.75 13.48 12.24
N PRO A 368 10.15 12.24 12.61
CA PRO A 368 11.57 11.94 12.84
C PRO A 368 12.44 12.13 11.59
N TYR A 369 11.82 12.03 10.41
CA TYR A 369 12.45 12.29 9.12
C TYR A 369 11.38 12.57 8.07
N THR A 370 11.72 13.37 7.08
CA THR A 370 10.80 13.82 6.01
C THR A 370 10.91 13.00 4.74
N THR A 371 11.62 11.86 4.77
CA THR A 371 11.81 10.98 3.62
C THR A 371 11.11 9.63 3.80
N SER A 372 10.64 9.05 2.70
CA SER A 372 10.20 7.67 2.67
C SER A 372 11.42 6.75 2.69
N ARG A 373 11.32 5.66 3.46
CA ARG A 373 12.44 4.74 3.66
C ARG A 373 11.99 3.31 3.53
N LEU A 374 12.70 2.52 2.72
CA LEU A 374 12.56 1.08 2.65
C LEU A 374 13.53 0.42 3.62
N TYR A 375 13.02 -0.37 4.56
CA TYR A 375 13.81 -1.16 5.50
C TYR A 375 13.86 -2.62 5.03
N ILE A 376 15.08 -3.15 4.88
CA ILE A 376 15.31 -4.53 4.47
C ILE A 376 16.13 -5.23 5.55
N PRO A 377 15.58 -6.29 6.16
CA PRO A 377 16.35 -7.14 7.05
C PRO A 377 17.30 -8.07 6.30
N PHE A 378 18.55 -8.12 6.76
CA PHE A 378 19.58 -9.03 6.30
C PHE A 378 19.88 -10.07 7.38
N TYR A 379 19.89 -11.35 6.98
CA TYR A 379 20.15 -12.49 7.85
C TYR A 379 21.53 -13.09 7.54
N HIS A 380 22.28 -13.38 8.60
CA HIS A 380 23.50 -14.17 8.50
C HIS A 380 23.18 -15.66 8.59
N LEU A 381 23.25 -16.36 7.47
CA LEU A 381 22.98 -17.79 7.42
C LEU A 381 24.11 -18.60 8.06
N LYS A 382 23.76 -19.71 8.71
CA LYS A 382 24.73 -20.68 9.24
C LYS A 382 25.28 -21.61 8.17
N ASN A 383 24.42 -21.97 7.22
CA ASN A 383 24.80 -22.74 6.05
C ASN A 383 24.30 -22.04 4.79
N SER A 384 25.15 -21.21 4.19
CA SER A 384 24.87 -20.54 2.91
C SER A 384 25.00 -21.49 1.70
N THR A 385 25.60 -22.67 1.90
CA THR A 385 25.95 -23.61 0.82
C THR A 385 24.72 -24.11 0.05
N SER A 386 23.56 -24.24 0.70
CA SER A 386 22.31 -24.65 0.05
C SER A 386 21.78 -23.62 -0.97
N ILE A 387 21.88 -22.33 -0.64
CA ILE A 387 21.52 -21.24 -1.55
C ILE A 387 22.53 -21.17 -2.69
N ILE A 388 23.82 -21.38 -2.39
CA ILE A 388 24.91 -21.35 -3.35
C ILE A 388 24.86 -22.51 -4.35
N GLN A 389 24.47 -23.70 -3.91
CA GLN A 389 24.36 -24.88 -4.78
C GLN A 389 23.22 -24.77 -5.80
N LYS A 390 22.17 -24.01 -5.50
CA LYS A 390 21.01 -23.80 -6.40
C LYS A 390 20.68 -22.31 -6.51
N PRO A 391 21.54 -21.47 -7.08
CA PRO A 391 21.38 -20.02 -6.97
C PRO A 391 20.13 -19.51 -7.69
N VAL A 392 19.69 -20.20 -8.75
CA VAL A 392 18.49 -19.82 -9.50
C VAL A 392 17.25 -20.46 -8.88
N LYS A 393 16.24 -19.64 -8.59
CA LYS A 393 14.91 -20.06 -8.14
C LYS A 393 13.84 -19.53 -9.09
N THR A 394 13.01 -20.43 -9.59
CA THR A 394 11.79 -20.06 -10.32
C THR A 394 10.70 -19.80 -9.29
N ILE A 395 10.16 -18.58 -9.30
CA ILE A 395 9.03 -18.19 -8.46
C ILE A 395 7.80 -17.99 -9.35
N ARG A 396 6.64 -18.38 -8.83
CA ARG A 396 5.34 -18.08 -9.41
C ARG A 396 4.56 -17.23 -8.45
N TYR A 397 3.91 -16.19 -8.95
CA TYR A 397 3.14 -15.27 -8.13
C TYR A 397 1.94 -14.75 -8.91
N HIS A 398 0.92 -14.32 -8.17
CA HIS A 398 -0.22 -13.63 -8.75
C HIS A 398 0.08 -12.15 -8.95
N ASP A 399 -0.35 -11.63 -10.09
CA ASP A 399 -0.34 -10.21 -10.43
C ASP A 399 -1.78 -9.82 -10.83
N CYS A 400 -2.10 -8.54 -10.75
CA CYS A 400 -3.47 -8.07 -10.94
C CYS A 400 -3.53 -6.92 -11.94
N PHE A 401 -4.42 -7.06 -12.91
CA PHE A 401 -4.84 -5.98 -13.78
C PHE A 401 -6.20 -5.47 -13.32
N ALA A 402 -6.34 -4.16 -13.14
CA ALA A 402 -7.57 -3.51 -12.72
C ALA A 402 -8.10 -2.59 -13.82
N GLN A 403 -9.41 -2.57 -14.02
CA GLN A 403 -10.07 -1.68 -14.97
C GLN A 403 -11.43 -1.23 -14.42
N MET A 404 -11.63 0.09 -14.34
CA MET A 404 -12.91 0.69 -13.97
C MET A 404 -13.78 0.91 -15.21
N PHE A 405 -15.04 0.47 -15.13
CA PHE A 405 -16.08 0.73 -16.12
C PHE A 405 -17.14 1.62 -15.50
N THR A 406 -17.38 2.79 -16.09
CA THR A 406 -18.33 3.77 -15.55
C THR A 406 -19.62 3.79 -16.37
N LYS A 407 -20.78 3.94 -15.71
CA LYS A 407 -22.10 4.06 -16.36
C LYS A 407 -22.47 2.87 -17.27
N VAL A 408 -22.00 1.68 -16.92
CA VAL A 408 -22.13 0.47 -17.76
C VAL A 408 -23.31 -0.42 -17.37
N ALA A 409 -23.79 -0.31 -16.13
CA ALA A 409 -24.85 -1.12 -15.58
C ALA A 409 -25.98 -0.22 -15.05
N GLY A 410 -26.47 0.63 -15.95
CA GLY A 410 -27.47 1.66 -15.67
C GLY A 410 -26.87 2.98 -15.18
N ILE A 411 -27.75 3.99 -15.03
CA ILE A 411 -27.44 5.34 -14.56
C ILE A 411 -28.30 5.61 -13.33
N SER A 412 -27.71 6.22 -12.30
CA SER A 412 -28.46 6.48 -11.07
C SER A 412 -29.55 7.54 -11.31
N PRO A 413 -30.82 7.23 -11.04
CA PRO A 413 -31.90 8.21 -11.16
C PRO A 413 -31.83 9.23 -10.01
N THR A 414 -32.39 10.42 -10.21
CA THR A 414 -32.54 11.42 -9.14
C THR A 414 -33.45 10.93 -8.01
N THR A 415 -34.38 10.00 -8.33
CA THR A 415 -35.25 9.32 -7.38
C THR A 415 -35.08 7.80 -7.53
N PRO A 416 -34.71 7.04 -6.47
CA PRO A 416 -34.35 5.61 -6.51
C PRO A 416 -35.41 4.58 -6.97
N GLY A 417 -36.42 4.94 -7.77
CA GLY A 417 -37.51 4.03 -8.17
C GLY A 417 -37.60 3.68 -9.65
N SER A 418 -36.83 4.33 -10.52
CA SER A 418 -37.11 4.30 -11.97
C SER A 418 -36.33 3.26 -12.77
N GLN A 419 -35.17 2.82 -12.29
CA GLN A 419 -34.33 1.86 -13.00
C GLN A 419 -34.39 0.50 -12.30
N LEU A 420 -34.59 -0.58 -13.04
CA LEU A 420 -34.40 -1.95 -12.56
C LEU A 420 -33.86 -2.79 -13.71
N ASN A 421 -33.04 -3.79 -13.39
CA ASN A 421 -32.61 -4.83 -14.32
C ASN A 421 -31.81 -4.29 -15.51
N ALA A 422 -30.89 -3.35 -15.26
CA ALA A 422 -30.02 -2.81 -16.31
C ALA A 422 -28.96 -3.84 -16.72
N PRO A 423 -28.98 -4.36 -17.97
CA PRO A 423 -27.99 -5.32 -18.43
C PRO A 423 -26.64 -4.65 -18.67
N PHE A 424 -25.57 -5.41 -18.54
CA PHE A 424 -24.22 -4.97 -18.89
C PHE A 424 -23.43 -6.10 -19.55
N ALA A 425 -22.51 -5.71 -20.43
CA ALA A 425 -21.51 -6.57 -21.03
C ALA A 425 -20.20 -5.79 -21.15
N LEU A 426 -19.18 -6.24 -20.43
CA LEU A 426 -17.89 -5.60 -20.31
C LEU A 426 -16.85 -6.40 -21.09
N GLN A 427 -16.09 -5.71 -21.93
CA GLN A 427 -14.90 -6.24 -22.58
C GLN A 427 -13.66 -5.74 -21.82
N VAL A 428 -12.96 -6.62 -21.13
CA VAL A 428 -11.71 -6.24 -20.47
C VAL A 428 -10.65 -5.91 -21.52
N SER A 429 -9.90 -4.84 -21.28
CA SER A 429 -8.88 -4.38 -22.22
C SER A 429 -7.66 -5.29 -22.27
N GLY A 430 -7.30 -5.67 -23.50
CA GLY A 430 -6.17 -6.54 -23.79
C GLY A 430 -6.42 -8.01 -23.48
N TYR A 431 -5.49 -8.85 -23.91
CA TYR A 431 -5.52 -10.28 -23.64
C TYR A 431 -4.60 -10.59 -22.46
N LYS A 432 -5.04 -11.50 -21.58
CA LYS A 432 -4.26 -11.93 -20.41
C LYS A 432 -3.94 -13.41 -20.51
N LYS A 433 -2.74 -13.80 -20.08
CA LYS A 433 -2.28 -15.19 -20.03
C LYS A 433 -2.42 -15.72 -18.61
N ASN A 434 -2.60 -17.03 -18.44
CA ASN A 434 -2.55 -17.70 -17.13
C ASN A 434 -3.51 -17.08 -16.10
N VAL A 435 -4.73 -16.76 -16.52
CA VAL A 435 -5.75 -16.12 -15.67
C VAL A 435 -6.19 -17.12 -14.60
N LYS A 436 -6.20 -16.68 -13.34
CA LYS A 436 -6.61 -17.51 -12.20
C LYS A 436 -8.04 -17.21 -11.79
N TYR A 437 -8.36 -15.94 -11.60
CA TYR A 437 -9.74 -15.54 -11.32
C TYR A 437 -10.00 -14.10 -11.78
N VAL A 438 -11.27 -13.81 -11.95
CA VAL A 438 -11.79 -12.47 -12.22
C VAL A 438 -12.68 -12.07 -11.04
N ALA A 439 -12.48 -10.88 -10.49
CA ALA A 439 -13.34 -10.31 -9.46
C ALA A 439 -14.02 -9.03 -9.98
N LEU A 440 -15.33 -8.95 -9.83
CA LEU A 440 -16.16 -7.80 -10.17
C LEU A 440 -16.61 -7.11 -8.87
N ILE A 441 -16.28 -5.83 -8.72
CA ILE A 441 -16.59 -5.03 -7.55
C ILE A 441 -17.56 -3.90 -7.96
N PRO A 442 -18.80 -3.89 -7.44
CA PRO A 442 -19.79 -2.88 -7.79
C PRO A 442 -19.63 -1.61 -6.94
N PHE A 443 -19.73 -0.45 -7.57
CA PHE A 443 -19.87 0.86 -6.94
C PHE A 443 -21.10 1.57 -7.50
N ALA A 444 -21.72 2.43 -6.72
CA ALA A 444 -22.79 3.26 -7.22
C ALA A 444 -22.28 4.18 -8.35
N GLU A 445 -23.12 4.34 -9.37
CA GLU A 445 -23.01 5.41 -10.34
C GLU A 445 -23.48 6.71 -9.66
N THR A 446 -22.75 7.81 -9.82
CA THR A 446 -22.92 9.00 -8.98
C THR A 446 -23.28 10.27 -9.77
N SER A 447 -23.64 10.15 -11.05
CA SER A 447 -23.98 11.32 -11.89
C SER A 447 -25.21 12.08 -11.39
N ALA A 448 -26.12 11.43 -10.66
CA ALA A 448 -27.27 12.04 -10.02
C ALA A 448 -27.73 11.23 -8.80
N GLY A 449 -28.46 11.88 -7.88
CA GLY A 449 -29.17 11.23 -6.78
C GLY A 449 -28.30 10.62 -5.67
N HIS A 450 -26.98 10.51 -5.86
CA HIS A 450 -26.08 9.93 -4.86
C HIS A 450 -25.63 10.96 -3.81
N PHE A 451 -25.09 12.09 -4.26
CA PHE A 451 -24.73 13.23 -3.41
C PHE A 451 -25.74 14.37 -3.62
N GLU A 452 -25.90 15.24 -2.62
CA GLU A 452 -26.78 16.41 -2.72
C GLU A 452 -26.27 17.38 -3.79
N ILE A 453 -24.95 17.57 -3.84
CA ILE A 453 -24.30 18.55 -4.73
C ILE A 453 -23.07 18.01 -5.46
N ALA A 454 -22.27 17.11 -4.85
CA ALA A 454 -21.03 16.57 -5.44
C ALA A 454 -21.28 15.50 -6.52
N HIS A 455 -22.15 15.79 -7.48
CA HIS A 455 -22.50 14.87 -8.56
C HIS A 455 -21.28 14.49 -9.40
N GLY A 456 -21.17 13.20 -9.74
CA GLY A 456 -20.08 12.65 -10.54
C GLY A 456 -18.81 12.31 -9.75
N THR A 457 -18.70 12.66 -8.47
CA THR A 457 -17.62 12.16 -7.61
C THR A 457 -17.80 10.65 -7.41
N PRO A 458 -16.81 9.80 -7.71
CA PRO A 458 -16.92 8.36 -7.48
C PRO A 458 -17.18 8.01 -6.01
N GLN A 459 -17.96 6.96 -5.75
CA GLN A 459 -18.30 6.51 -4.39
C GLN A 459 -17.05 6.34 -3.49
N TYR A 460 -15.99 5.68 -3.99
CA TYR A 460 -14.74 5.45 -3.27
C TYR A 460 -13.89 6.71 -3.01
N GLN A 461 -14.28 7.86 -3.58
CA GLN A 461 -13.70 9.17 -3.31
C GLN A 461 -14.47 9.97 -2.24
N SER A 462 -15.59 9.44 -1.73
CA SER A 462 -16.29 10.03 -0.59
C SER A 462 -15.50 9.82 0.71
N PRO A 463 -15.38 10.83 1.58
CA PRO A 463 -14.84 10.69 2.92
C PRO A 463 -15.85 10.15 3.94
N PHE A 464 -17.11 9.93 3.56
CA PHE A 464 -18.13 9.32 4.42
C PHE A 464 -18.24 7.81 4.20
N ASP A 465 -17.91 7.36 2.99
CA ASP A 465 -17.98 5.97 2.56
C ASP A 465 -16.80 5.13 3.10
N SER A 466 -17.07 3.85 3.37
CA SER A 466 -16.11 2.85 3.81
C SER A 466 -15.32 2.16 2.70
N ALA A 467 -15.67 2.38 1.43
CA ALA A 467 -14.92 1.95 0.26
C ALA A 467 -13.52 2.59 0.32
N PRO A 468 -12.43 1.83 0.10
CA PRO A 468 -12.39 0.61 -0.71
C PRO A 468 -12.50 -0.72 0.06
N TRP A 469 -12.78 -0.70 1.38
CA TRP A 469 -13.05 -1.94 2.13
C TRP A 469 -14.46 -2.48 1.88
N THR A 470 -15.44 -1.59 1.68
CA THR A 470 -16.78 -1.96 1.24
C THR A 470 -16.94 -1.69 -0.26
N CYS A 471 -17.98 -2.26 -0.85
CA CYS A 471 -18.47 -1.92 -2.17
C CYS A 471 -19.85 -1.24 -2.05
N MET A 472 -20.60 -1.11 -3.14
CA MET A 472 -21.98 -0.63 -3.09
C MET A 472 -22.84 -1.53 -2.18
N PRO A 473 -23.36 -1.00 -1.06
CA PRO A 473 -24.21 -1.77 -0.15
C PRO A 473 -25.50 -2.23 -0.84
N GLY A 474 -25.90 -3.47 -0.58
CA GLY A 474 -27.09 -4.09 -1.18
C GLY A 474 -27.00 -4.29 -2.70
N ALA A 475 -25.79 -4.25 -3.28
CA ALA A 475 -25.62 -4.50 -4.71
C ALA A 475 -26.16 -5.87 -5.12
N SER A 476 -27.04 -5.88 -6.13
CA SER A 476 -27.59 -7.08 -6.72
C SER A 476 -27.16 -7.20 -8.18
N ILE A 477 -26.42 -8.25 -8.50
CA ILE A 477 -26.06 -8.63 -9.86
C ILE A 477 -26.59 -10.04 -10.11
N ARG A 478 -27.41 -10.18 -11.14
CA ARG A 478 -28.08 -11.41 -11.57
C ARG A 478 -27.58 -11.85 -12.93
N ASN A 479 -27.79 -13.11 -13.30
CA ASN A 479 -27.26 -13.68 -14.54
C ASN A 479 -25.76 -13.39 -14.78
N PHE A 480 -24.96 -13.42 -13.72
CA PHE A 480 -23.52 -13.20 -13.81
C PHE A 480 -22.85 -14.29 -14.64
N GLN A 481 -22.05 -13.87 -15.62
CA GLN A 481 -21.27 -14.76 -16.46
C GLN A 481 -19.91 -14.14 -16.76
N VAL A 482 -18.90 -15.00 -16.85
CA VAL A 482 -17.56 -14.65 -17.29
C VAL A 482 -17.18 -15.57 -18.43
N GLN A 483 -16.71 -15.01 -19.54
CA GLN A 483 -16.18 -15.76 -20.68
C GLN A 483 -14.67 -15.56 -20.75
N LEU A 484 -13.92 -16.65 -20.87
CA LEU A 484 -12.48 -16.64 -21.10
C LEU A 484 -12.19 -17.22 -22.49
N GLY A 485 -11.72 -16.38 -23.40
CA GLY A 485 -11.67 -16.72 -24.82
C GLY A 485 -13.08 -16.85 -25.37
N ASN A 486 -13.43 -18.05 -25.83
CA ASN A 486 -14.77 -18.37 -26.34
C ASN A 486 -15.59 -19.24 -25.38
N ASP A 487 -15.02 -19.62 -24.24
CA ASP A 487 -15.61 -20.57 -23.31
C ASP A 487 -16.16 -19.86 -22.06
N ASN A 488 -17.36 -20.25 -21.64
CA ASN A 488 -18.00 -19.71 -20.45
C ASN A 488 -17.45 -20.39 -19.19
N VAL A 489 -17.00 -19.60 -18.21
CA VAL A 489 -16.47 -20.08 -16.93
C VAL A 489 -17.53 -20.85 -16.16
N PHE A 490 -18.77 -20.35 -16.14
CA PHE A 490 -19.90 -21.06 -15.57
C PHE A 490 -20.72 -21.74 -16.67
N ALA A 491 -21.11 -23.01 -16.45
CA ALA A 491 -21.94 -23.76 -17.39
C ALA A 491 -23.30 -23.07 -17.66
N SER A 492 -23.88 -22.50 -16.61
CA SER A 492 -25.03 -21.59 -16.66
C SER A 492 -24.69 -20.28 -15.99
N SER A 493 -25.34 -19.19 -16.38
CA SER A 493 -25.21 -17.90 -15.67
C SER A 493 -25.65 -18.05 -14.21
N GLN A 494 -24.98 -17.32 -13.31
CA GLN A 494 -25.18 -17.43 -11.87
C GLN A 494 -26.00 -16.24 -11.34
N GLU A 495 -26.95 -16.50 -10.44
CA GLU A 495 -27.56 -15.44 -9.63
C GLU A 495 -26.61 -14.95 -8.52
N TYR A 496 -25.49 -15.66 -8.34
CA TYR A 496 -24.41 -15.35 -7.42
C TYR A 496 -24.89 -15.22 -5.96
N ASP A 497 -25.47 -16.29 -5.45
CA ASP A 497 -26.03 -16.37 -4.10
C ASP A 497 -25.02 -16.93 -3.09
N TYR A 498 -25.51 -17.39 -1.94
CA TYR A 498 -24.68 -17.96 -0.89
C TYR A 498 -23.93 -19.22 -1.33
N GLU A 499 -24.51 -20.06 -2.18
CA GLU A 499 -23.85 -21.27 -2.68
C GLU A 499 -22.66 -20.87 -3.55
N THR A 500 -22.85 -19.90 -4.46
CA THR A 500 -21.74 -19.38 -5.28
C THR A 500 -20.68 -18.66 -4.44
N PHE A 501 -21.05 -18.01 -3.33
CA PHE A 501 -20.07 -17.46 -2.39
C PHE A 501 -19.19 -18.53 -1.77
N CYS A 502 -19.79 -19.62 -1.29
CA CYS A 502 -19.05 -20.76 -0.76
C CYS A 502 -18.16 -21.36 -1.85
N ASP A 503 -18.67 -21.47 -3.07
CA ASP A 503 -17.95 -22.15 -4.14
C ASP A 503 -16.82 -21.35 -4.78
N GLU A 504 -16.89 -20.02 -4.76
CA GLU A 504 -15.94 -19.15 -5.46
C GLU A 504 -15.20 -18.19 -4.51
N PHE A 505 -15.92 -17.34 -3.76
CA PHE A 505 -15.30 -16.29 -2.95
C PHE A 505 -14.58 -16.85 -1.72
N SER A 506 -15.24 -17.73 -0.96
CA SER A 506 -14.70 -18.25 0.30
C SER A 506 -13.43 -19.10 0.11
N LYS A 507 -13.29 -19.73 -1.06
CA LYS A 507 -12.12 -20.55 -1.42
C LYS A 507 -10.88 -19.71 -1.77
N LEU A 508 -11.02 -18.40 -1.99
CA LEU A 508 -9.86 -17.54 -2.28
C LEU A 508 -8.91 -17.53 -1.08
N GLY A 509 -7.66 -17.93 -1.30
CA GLY A 509 -6.65 -17.97 -0.24
C GLY A 509 -6.91 -19.00 0.86
N ALA A 510 -8.00 -19.77 0.81
CA ALA A 510 -8.37 -20.72 1.85
C ALA A 510 -7.38 -21.87 1.97
N ILE A 511 -7.01 -22.22 3.20
CA ILE A 511 -6.19 -23.40 3.48
C ILE A 511 -6.98 -24.65 3.09
N ASN A 512 -6.37 -25.55 2.31
CA ASN A 512 -7.02 -26.74 1.75
C ASN A 512 -8.32 -26.47 0.97
N GLY A 513 -8.49 -25.27 0.40
CA GLY A 513 -9.70 -24.92 -0.34
C GLY A 513 -10.96 -24.88 0.54
N ASP A 514 -10.80 -24.52 1.81
CA ASP A 514 -11.85 -24.45 2.83
C ASP A 514 -12.49 -25.81 3.17
N LEU A 515 -11.80 -26.92 2.85
CA LEU A 515 -12.26 -28.28 3.18
C LEU A 515 -12.04 -28.66 4.65
N SER A 516 -11.13 -27.97 5.35
CA SER A 516 -10.79 -28.22 6.76
C SER A 516 -11.37 -27.12 7.65
N SER A 517 -12.37 -27.47 8.45
CA SER A 517 -13.04 -26.54 9.38
C SER A 517 -12.19 -26.13 10.58
N GLU A 518 -11.12 -26.87 10.87
CA GLU A 518 -10.26 -26.68 12.04
C GLU A 518 -9.32 -25.48 11.89
N VAL A 519 -9.02 -25.07 10.66
CA VAL A 519 -8.14 -23.95 10.34
C VAL A 519 -8.76 -23.16 9.21
N SER A 520 -9.48 -22.09 9.54
CA SER A 520 -10.05 -21.15 8.57
C SER A 520 -9.27 -19.84 8.52
N ASN A 521 -9.31 -19.19 7.37
CA ASN A 521 -8.76 -17.86 7.14
C ASN A 521 -9.77 -17.00 6.37
N GLY A 522 -9.60 -15.69 6.45
CA GLY A 522 -10.57 -14.72 5.94
C GLY A 522 -11.22 -13.91 7.05
N LEU A 523 -11.65 -12.71 6.71
CA LEU A 523 -12.23 -11.71 7.60
C LEU A 523 -13.69 -11.40 7.27
N VAL A 524 -14.22 -11.99 6.19
CA VAL A 524 -15.56 -11.70 5.66
C VAL A 524 -16.46 -12.92 5.80
N ASP A 525 -17.54 -12.77 6.55
CA ASP A 525 -18.61 -13.77 6.61
C ASP A 525 -19.62 -13.58 5.47
N SER A 526 -20.55 -14.54 5.31
CA SER A 526 -21.54 -14.51 4.23
C SER A 526 -22.53 -13.35 4.34
N MET A 527 -22.84 -12.89 5.55
CA MET A 527 -23.74 -11.75 5.76
C MET A 527 -23.05 -10.46 5.35
N GLN A 528 -21.83 -10.21 5.83
CA GLN A 528 -20.98 -9.10 5.42
C GLN A 528 -20.81 -9.07 3.90
N TRP A 529 -20.46 -10.20 3.30
CA TRP A 529 -20.35 -10.32 1.86
C TRP A 529 -21.64 -9.97 1.12
N SER A 530 -22.79 -10.50 1.56
CA SER A 530 -24.07 -10.23 0.90
C SER A 530 -24.51 -8.77 1.00
N MET A 531 -24.15 -8.08 2.08
CA MET A 531 -24.64 -6.73 2.37
C MET A 531 -23.69 -5.61 1.96
N ALA A 532 -22.38 -5.72 2.23
CA ALA A 532 -21.43 -4.60 2.11
C ALA A 532 -20.14 -4.93 1.36
N GLN A 533 -19.78 -6.21 1.20
CA GLN A 533 -18.59 -6.69 0.48
C GLN A 533 -18.96 -7.60 -0.70
N ARG A 534 -20.01 -7.23 -1.45
CA ARG A 534 -20.57 -7.96 -2.59
C ARG A 534 -19.62 -8.00 -3.80
N ILE A 535 -18.50 -8.69 -3.64
CA ILE A 535 -17.52 -8.94 -4.70
C ILE A 535 -17.86 -10.28 -5.36
N LEU A 536 -18.09 -10.26 -6.67
CA LEU A 536 -18.39 -11.46 -7.45
C LEU A 536 -17.09 -11.99 -8.06
N VAL A 537 -16.79 -13.26 -7.83
CA VAL A 537 -15.55 -13.94 -8.22
C VAL A 537 -15.89 -15.07 -9.19
N ALA A 538 -15.14 -15.18 -10.26
CA ALA A 538 -15.16 -16.35 -11.13
C ALA A 538 -13.76 -16.95 -11.19
N ASP A 539 -13.60 -18.18 -10.72
CA ASP A 539 -12.37 -18.95 -10.87
C ASP A 539 -12.21 -19.41 -12.33
N CYS A 540 -11.40 -18.64 -13.04
CA CYS A 540 -11.03 -18.85 -14.43
C CYS A 540 -9.94 -19.91 -14.61
N SER A 541 -9.30 -20.41 -13.54
CA SER A 541 -8.21 -21.38 -13.64
C SER A 541 -8.66 -22.69 -14.28
N ARG A 542 -9.95 -23.03 -14.15
CA ARG A 542 -10.59 -24.20 -14.79
C ARG A 542 -10.60 -24.16 -16.32
N LEU A 543 -10.48 -22.96 -16.93
CA LEU A 543 -10.46 -22.77 -18.39
C LEU A 543 -9.15 -22.15 -18.91
N SER A 544 -8.30 -21.64 -18.03
CA SER A 544 -7.11 -20.92 -18.47
C SER A 544 -6.09 -21.86 -19.10
N GLN A 545 -5.66 -21.50 -20.30
CA GLN A 545 -4.63 -22.23 -21.02
C GLN A 545 -3.25 -21.65 -20.72
N LYS A 546 -2.30 -22.54 -20.43
CA LYS A 546 -0.93 -22.14 -20.07
C LYS A 546 -0.29 -21.34 -21.21
N ASP A 547 0.16 -20.14 -20.89
CA ASP A 547 0.89 -19.20 -21.74
C ASP A 547 0.16 -18.70 -23.00
N VAL A 548 -1.16 -18.94 -23.09
CA VAL A 548 -2.02 -18.47 -24.19
C VAL A 548 -2.76 -17.20 -23.77
N PRO A 549 -2.67 -16.09 -24.54
CA PRO A 549 -3.48 -14.90 -24.28
C PRO A 549 -4.95 -15.18 -24.57
N GLN A 550 -5.82 -14.94 -23.60
CA GLN A 550 -7.27 -15.12 -23.72
C GLN A 550 -7.99 -13.78 -23.46
N ALA A 551 -9.05 -13.51 -24.23
CA ALA A 551 -9.93 -12.36 -24.00
C ALA A 551 -10.82 -12.63 -22.80
N ILE A 552 -11.26 -11.59 -22.11
CA ILE A 552 -12.15 -11.73 -20.95
C ILE A 552 -13.38 -10.85 -21.19
N GLN A 553 -14.55 -11.49 -21.15
CA GLN A 553 -15.84 -10.81 -21.17
C GLN A 553 -16.58 -11.08 -19.87
N ILE A 554 -17.28 -10.07 -19.36
CA ILE A 554 -18.07 -10.17 -18.13
C ILE A 554 -19.43 -9.61 -18.43
N SER A 555 -20.49 -10.35 -18.12
CA SER A 555 -21.86 -9.91 -18.32
C SER A 555 -22.73 -10.21 -17.12
N GLY A 556 -23.84 -9.48 -17.04
CA GLY A 556 -24.81 -9.63 -15.98
C GLY A 556 -25.91 -8.59 -16.07
N ILE A 557 -26.77 -8.59 -15.07
CA ILE A 557 -27.89 -7.67 -14.93
C ILE A 557 -27.82 -7.03 -13.56
N ASN A 558 -27.71 -5.70 -13.51
CA ASN A 558 -27.86 -4.96 -12.27
C ASN A 558 -29.34 -4.99 -11.84
N GLY A 559 -29.63 -5.73 -10.78
CA GLY A 559 -30.97 -5.83 -10.17
C GLY A 559 -31.31 -4.68 -9.22
N SER A 560 -30.35 -3.80 -8.93
CA SER A 560 -30.51 -2.68 -8.00
C SER A 560 -31.15 -1.48 -8.68
N ALA A 561 -31.79 -0.62 -7.87
CA ALA A 561 -32.46 0.58 -8.40
C ALA A 561 -31.50 1.72 -8.79
N THR A 562 -30.28 1.68 -8.25
CA THR A 562 -29.19 2.61 -8.51
C THR A 562 -28.30 2.05 -9.62
N GLY A 563 -27.79 2.90 -10.53
CA GLY A 563 -26.84 2.49 -11.54
C GLY A 563 -25.50 2.06 -10.92
N MET A 564 -24.73 1.25 -11.64
CA MET A 564 -23.42 0.78 -11.16
C MET A 564 -22.26 1.20 -12.08
N ASN A 565 -21.19 1.63 -11.42
CA ASN A 565 -19.82 1.58 -11.92
C ASN A 565 -19.21 0.24 -11.48
N LEU A 566 -18.45 -0.42 -12.35
CA LEU A 566 -17.94 -1.77 -12.11
C LEU A 566 -16.41 -1.77 -12.21
N LEU A 567 -15.73 -2.10 -11.12
CA LEU A 567 -14.30 -2.35 -11.11
C LEU A 567 -14.05 -3.83 -11.36
N VAL A 568 -13.29 -4.13 -12.42
CA VAL A 568 -12.88 -5.48 -12.76
C VAL A 568 -11.44 -5.68 -12.34
N LEU A 569 -11.18 -6.70 -11.53
CA LEU A 569 -9.85 -7.18 -11.19
C LEU A 569 -9.62 -8.51 -11.92
N VAL A 570 -8.61 -8.58 -12.77
CA VAL A 570 -8.16 -9.80 -13.42
C VAL A 570 -6.86 -10.24 -12.77
N VAL A 571 -6.91 -11.36 -12.06
CA VAL A 571 -5.74 -11.92 -11.39
C VAL A 571 -5.17 -13.05 -12.23
N TYR A 572 -3.89 -12.95 -12.54
CA TYR A 572 -3.18 -13.87 -13.41
C TYR A 572 -1.84 -14.28 -12.80
N GLU A 573 -1.37 -15.47 -13.16
CA GLU A 573 -0.10 -15.99 -12.68
C GLU A 573 1.05 -15.57 -13.60
N ARG A 574 2.15 -15.16 -12.97
CA ARG A 574 3.41 -14.84 -13.63
C ARG A 574 4.50 -15.72 -13.07
N GLU A 575 5.46 -16.04 -13.93
CA GLU A 575 6.67 -16.76 -13.58
C GLU A 575 7.87 -15.82 -13.70
N LEU A 576 8.78 -15.90 -12.72
CA LEU A 576 10.04 -15.17 -12.71
C LEU A 576 11.14 -16.11 -12.25
N GLU A 577 12.25 -16.14 -12.99
CA GLU A 577 13.49 -16.75 -12.51
C GLU A 577 14.37 -15.68 -11.87
N ILE A 578 14.80 -15.91 -10.64
CA ILE A 578 15.69 -15.02 -9.91
C ILE A 578 16.98 -15.75 -9.50
N ASP A 579 18.12 -15.10 -9.74
CA ASP A 579 19.41 -15.53 -9.20
C ASP A 579 19.59 -14.91 -7.82
N ARG A 580 19.71 -15.76 -6.81
CA ARG A 580 19.84 -15.40 -5.38
C ARG A 580 21.22 -14.83 -5.01
N LEU A 581 22.23 -14.95 -5.88
CA LEU A 581 23.62 -14.54 -5.64
C LEU A 581 24.09 -13.35 -6.48
N THR A 582 23.78 -13.32 -7.79
CA THR A 582 24.47 -12.43 -8.74
C THR A 582 23.63 -11.29 -9.29
N GLY A 583 22.31 -11.36 -9.21
CA GLY A 583 21.41 -10.37 -9.80
C GLY A 583 21.40 -10.35 -11.33
N GLU A 584 22.56 -10.35 -12.01
CA GLU A 584 22.66 -9.93 -13.42
C GLU A 584 23.58 -10.80 -14.31
N HIS A 585 24.42 -11.68 -13.76
CA HIS A 585 25.47 -12.38 -14.53
C HIS A 585 25.09 -13.80 -14.93
N LYS A 586 24.02 -13.92 -15.74
CA LYS A 586 23.58 -15.19 -16.33
C LYS A 586 24.66 -15.79 -17.26
N ALA A 587 24.92 -17.09 -17.12
CA ALA A 587 25.70 -17.93 -18.05
C ALA A 587 27.10 -17.39 -18.42
N LYS A 588 27.65 -16.53 -17.56
CA LYS A 588 28.99 -15.97 -17.71
C LYS A 588 29.92 -16.65 -16.71
N THR A 589 31.07 -17.07 -17.18
CA THR A 589 32.17 -17.52 -16.34
C THR A 589 32.62 -16.40 -15.41
N ILE A 590 33.22 -16.73 -14.27
CA ILE A 590 33.73 -15.72 -13.33
C ILE A 590 34.77 -14.80 -14.00
N GLN A 591 35.48 -15.28 -15.03
CA GLN A 591 36.39 -14.47 -15.84
C GLN A 591 35.63 -13.41 -16.69
N GLU A 592 34.51 -13.79 -17.31
CA GLU A 592 33.67 -12.86 -18.08
C GLU A 592 33.01 -11.82 -17.16
N VAL A 593 32.62 -12.23 -15.96
CA VAL A 593 32.10 -11.31 -14.94
C VAL A 593 33.18 -10.34 -14.49
N TYR A 594 34.41 -10.79 -14.24
CA TYR A 594 35.52 -9.89 -13.91
C TYR A 594 35.82 -8.88 -15.02
N ALA A 595 35.67 -9.27 -16.28
CA ALA A 595 35.88 -8.37 -17.41
C ALA A 595 34.81 -7.26 -17.49
N SER A 596 33.55 -7.55 -17.11
CA SER A 596 32.45 -6.58 -17.15
C SER A 596 32.23 -5.81 -15.85
N ASP A 597 32.34 -6.47 -14.70
CA ASP A 597 32.16 -5.90 -13.37
C ASP A 597 33.19 -6.49 -12.36
N PRO A 598 34.41 -5.96 -12.36
CA PRO A 598 35.44 -6.35 -11.39
C PRO A 598 35.08 -5.97 -9.94
N GLY A 599 34.17 -5.00 -9.75
CA GLY A 599 33.70 -4.57 -8.43
C GLY A 599 32.87 -5.67 -7.77
N TYR A 600 32.00 -6.33 -8.53
CA TYR A 600 31.24 -7.51 -8.09
C TYR A 600 32.17 -8.66 -7.69
N CYS A 601 33.17 -9.01 -8.51
CA CYS A 601 34.12 -10.07 -8.18
C CYS A 601 34.93 -9.74 -6.90
N ARG A 602 35.28 -8.46 -6.68
CA ARG A 602 35.94 -7.99 -5.45
C ARG A 602 35.01 -8.05 -4.24
N TRP A 603 33.73 -7.73 -4.39
CA TRP A 603 32.76 -7.92 -3.32
C TRP A 603 32.66 -9.41 -2.97
N LEU A 604 32.51 -10.28 -3.98
CA LEU A 604 32.40 -11.73 -3.85
C LEU A 604 33.62 -12.35 -3.15
N SER A 605 34.84 -11.88 -3.45
CA SER A 605 36.07 -12.36 -2.79
C SER A 605 36.18 -11.97 -1.31
N ASN A 606 35.53 -10.89 -0.89
CA ASN A 606 35.50 -10.45 0.50
C ASN A 606 34.45 -11.18 1.36
N GLN A 607 33.55 -11.94 0.74
CA GLN A 607 32.51 -12.67 1.46
C GLN A 607 33.04 -14.02 1.96
N LYS A 608 33.51 -14.05 3.22
CA LYS A 608 33.95 -15.29 3.87
C LYS A 608 32.79 -16.29 3.95
N GLY A 609 32.94 -17.44 3.27
CA GLY A 609 31.97 -18.55 3.28
C GLY A 609 30.94 -18.53 2.15
N LEU A 610 31.01 -17.57 1.22
CA LEU A 610 30.13 -17.48 0.05
C LEU A 610 30.70 -18.17 -1.19
N VAL A 611 32.02 -18.31 -1.24
CA VAL A 611 32.73 -19.09 -2.25
C VAL A 611 33.67 -20.02 -1.51
N ASP A 612 33.58 -21.32 -1.78
CA ASP A 612 34.56 -22.27 -1.24
C ASP A 612 35.93 -21.91 -1.81
N SER A 613 36.90 -21.69 -0.92
CA SER A 613 38.30 -21.42 -1.27
C SER A 613 38.92 -22.47 -2.19
N ALA A 614 38.41 -23.72 -2.16
CA ALA A 614 38.87 -24.80 -3.01
C ALA A 614 38.20 -24.85 -4.39
N SER A 615 37.08 -24.15 -4.59
CA SER A 615 36.37 -24.09 -5.87
C SER A 615 37.15 -23.29 -6.92
N ASP A 616 36.88 -23.54 -8.21
CA ASP A 616 37.54 -22.82 -9.31
C ASP A 616 37.28 -21.31 -9.26
N ILE A 617 36.09 -20.92 -8.79
CA ILE A 617 35.73 -19.52 -8.52
C ILE A 617 36.57 -18.97 -7.36
N GLY A 618 36.71 -19.72 -6.27
CA GLY A 618 37.50 -19.33 -5.10
C GLY A 618 38.98 -19.15 -5.42
N LYS A 619 39.56 -20.07 -6.20
CA LYS A 619 40.93 -19.98 -6.69
C LYS A 619 41.11 -18.77 -7.60
N PHE A 620 40.22 -18.56 -8.58
CA PHE A 620 40.28 -17.38 -9.45
C PHE A 620 40.23 -16.08 -8.65
N LEU A 621 39.32 -15.96 -7.68
CA LEU A 621 39.20 -14.76 -6.85
C LEU A 621 40.42 -14.55 -5.93
N SER A 622 40.98 -15.64 -5.39
CA SER A 622 42.20 -15.60 -4.58
C SER A 622 43.43 -15.23 -5.41
N ASP A 623 43.55 -15.74 -6.64
CA ASP A 623 44.66 -15.38 -7.53
C ASP A 623 44.54 -13.94 -8.03
N THR A 624 43.30 -13.49 -8.28
CA THR A 624 43.03 -12.13 -8.79
C THR A 624 43.11 -11.06 -7.70
N PHE A 625 42.67 -11.35 -6.47
CA PHE A 625 42.55 -10.36 -5.39
C PHE A 625 43.28 -10.72 -4.09
N GLY A 626 43.88 -11.91 -3.97
CA GLY A 626 44.53 -12.39 -2.74
C GLY A 626 45.79 -11.61 -2.35
N LYS A 627 46.36 -10.82 -3.27
CA LYS A 627 47.42 -9.84 -2.99
C LYS A 627 46.91 -8.41 -2.81
N SER A 628 45.59 -8.21 -2.74
CA SER A 628 45.04 -6.86 -2.66
C SER A 628 45.13 -6.29 -1.25
N ASP A 629 45.53 -5.03 -1.17
CA ASP A 629 45.77 -4.25 0.06
C ASP A 629 44.48 -3.71 0.74
N GLY A 630 43.30 -4.14 0.26
CA GLY A 630 42.00 -3.69 0.76
C GLY A 630 41.57 -2.28 0.34
N SER A 631 42.41 -1.49 -0.35
CA SER A 631 42.08 -0.12 -0.76
C SER A 631 41.24 -0.07 -2.06
N PHE A 632 40.65 1.09 -2.33
CA PHE A 632 39.72 1.35 -3.43
C PHE A 632 40.30 0.90 -4.77
N LEU A 633 39.55 0.07 -5.51
CA LEU A 633 39.94 -0.44 -6.83
C LEU A 633 39.48 0.54 -7.90
N MET A 634 40.40 1.04 -8.71
CA MET A 634 40.04 1.87 -9.87
C MET A 634 39.33 1.03 -10.93
N THR A 635 38.10 1.37 -11.26
CA THR A 635 37.31 0.69 -12.30
C THR A 635 37.34 1.42 -13.64
N TRP A 636 38.05 2.55 -13.72
CA TRP A 636 38.17 3.40 -14.91
C TRP A 636 39.52 4.14 -14.93
N GLY A 637 39.86 4.82 -16.03
CA GLY A 637 41.07 5.65 -16.14
C GLY A 637 42.37 4.87 -16.41
N LYS A 638 43.51 5.59 -16.35
CA LYS A 638 44.85 5.08 -16.71
C LYS A 638 45.27 3.86 -15.88
N TYR A 639 44.88 3.83 -14.60
CA TYR A 639 45.23 2.75 -13.68
C TYR A 639 44.05 1.83 -13.35
N LYS A 640 43.20 1.58 -14.36
CA LYS A 640 42.11 0.60 -14.26
C LYS A 640 42.63 -0.73 -13.72
N TYR A 641 41.89 -1.30 -12.77
CA TYR A 641 42.16 -2.54 -12.05
C TYR A 641 43.35 -2.52 -11.07
N LYS A 642 43.91 -1.35 -10.76
CA LYS A 642 44.86 -1.18 -9.65
C LYS A 642 44.16 -0.55 -8.45
N THR A 643 44.61 -0.93 -7.26
CA THR A 643 44.12 -0.30 -6.01
C THR A 643 44.77 1.07 -5.83
N ILE A 644 44.14 1.95 -5.07
CA ILE A 644 44.64 3.31 -4.85
C ILE A 644 46.01 3.32 -4.15
N LYS A 645 46.29 2.38 -3.24
CA LYS A 645 47.64 2.22 -2.66
C LYS A 645 48.67 1.65 -3.64
N GLN A 646 48.26 0.79 -4.57
CA GLN A 646 49.15 0.38 -5.67
C GLN A 646 49.46 1.56 -6.60
N ILE A 647 48.48 2.44 -6.82
CA ILE A 647 48.65 3.65 -7.63
C ILE A 647 49.56 4.63 -6.91
N GLU A 648 49.39 4.82 -5.60
CA GLU A 648 50.31 5.59 -4.75
C GLU A 648 51.76 5.12 -4.93
N ALA A 649 51.99 3.81 -4.91
CA ALA A 649 53.33 3.24 -5.07
C ALA A 649 53.91 3.37 -6.49
N ILE A 650 53.08 3.54 -7.51
CA ILE A 650 53.49 3.56 -8.93
C ILE A 650 53.58 5.01 -9.46
N ASP A 651 52.63 5.85 -9.10
CA ASP A 651 52.46 7.22 -9.59
C ASP A 651 51.71 8.08 -8.54
N PRO A 652 52.42 8.55 -7.49
CA PRO A 652 51.84 9.37 -6.43
C PRO A 652 51.15 10.64 -6.97
N ASN A 653 51.70 11.24 -8.03
CA ASN A 653 51.17 12.46 -8.65
C ASN A 653 49.77 12.25 -9.27
N TYR A 654 49.40 11.01 -9.59
CA TYR A 654 48.06 10.71 -10.08
C TYR A 654 46.99 10.87 -8.99
N LEU A 655 47.35 10.67 -7.71
CA LEU A 655 46.42 10.87 -6.57
C LEU A 655 46.06 12.35 -6.40
N ASP A 656 47.02 13.25 -6.61
CA ASP A 656 46.77 14.70 -6.65
C ASP A 656 45.83 15.12 -7.78
N TRP A 657 45.94 14.46 -8.94
CA TRP A 657 45.00 14.68 -10.03
C TRP A 657 43.60 14.14 -9.70
N ILE A 658 43.51 12.93 -9.12
CA ILE A 658 42.23 12.33 -8.69
C ILE A 658 41.54 13.22 -7.64
N SER A 659 42.25 13.74 -6.65
CA SER A 659 41.67 14.55 -5.56
C SER A 659 41.09 15.87 -6.08
N ARG A 660 41.65 16.42 -7.15
CA ARG A 660 41.20 17.67 -7.79
C ARG A 660 40.09 17.46 -8.82
N ASN A 661 39.92 16.26 -9.33
CA ASN A 661 38.95 15.92 -10.37
C ASN A 661 37.48 16.13 -9.91
N GLU A 662 36.71 16.89 -10.69
CA GLU A 662 35.34 17.29 -10.34
C GLU A 662 34.33 16.12 -10.33
N PHE A 663 34.51 15.13 -11.19
CA PHE A 663 33.72 13.91 -11.19
C PHE A 663 33.94 13.11 -9.90
N VAL A 664 35.20 12.97 -9.45
CA VAL A 664 35.53 12.25 -8.21
C VAL A 664 34.93 12.96 -7.00
N LYS A 665 34.99 14.30 -6.96
CA LYS A 665 34.42 15.12 -5.88
C LYS A 665 32.91 14.99 -5.74
N THR A 666 32.20 14.85 -6.84
CA THR A 666 30.73 14.90 -6.86
C THR A 666 30.07 13.53 -6.93
N LYS A 667 30.74 12.53 -7.52
CA LYS A 667 30.15 11.22 -7.83
C LYS A 667 30.86 10.02 -7.16
N CYS A 668 32.04 10.19 -6.57
CA CYS A 668 32.82 9.09 -5.98
C CYS A 668 33.32 9.40 -4.55
N PRO A 669 32.40 9.55 -3.56
CA PRO A 669 32.75 9.99 -2.20
C PRO A 669 33.74 9.07 -1.48
N LYS A 670 33.67 7.75 -1.71
CA LYS A 670 34.60 6.78 -1.09
C LYS A 670 36.03 6.89 -1.64
N LEU A 671 36.17 6.98 -2.96
CA LEU A 671 37.47 7.18 -3.62
C LEU A 671 38.11 8.48 -3.11
N LYS A 672 37.31 9.54 -2.98
CA LYS A 672 37.77 10.82 -2.45
C LYS A 672 38.32 10.70 -1.02
N VAL A 673 37.60 10.06 -0.11
CA VAL A 673 38.05 9.91 1.29
C VAL A 673 39.37 9.15 1.37
N GLU A 674 39.50 8.02 0.69
CA GLU A 674 40.74 7.22 0.72
C GLU A 674 41.93 7.96 0.08
N VAL A 675 41.71 8.68 -1.01
CA VAL A 675 42.75 9.50 -1.67
C VAL A 675 43.17 10.67 -0.77
N ASP A 676 42.21 11.38 -0.17
CA ASP A 676 42.48 12.49 0.75
C ASP A 676 43.17 12.01 2.04
N GLU A 677 42.98 10.75 2.48
CA GLU A 677 43.71 10.15 3.60
C GLU A 677 45.15 9.78 3.25
N LEU A 678 45.41 9.31 2.03
CA LEU A 678 46.76 8.98 1.58
C LEU A 678 47.59 10.23 1.31
N LEU A 679 46.98 11.30 0.77
CA LEU A 679 47.66 12.59 0.56
C LEU A 679 47.94 13.38 1.86
N LYS A 680 47.41 12.94 3.01
CA LYS A 680 47.69 13.53 4.33
C LYS A 680 48.93 12.94 5.01
N LYS A 681 49.47 11.83 4.50
CA LYS A 681 50.73 11.22 4.95
C LYS A 681 51.89 11.77 4.14
#